data_AF-A0A1L9R9I3-F1
#
_entry.id   AF-A0A1L9R9I3-F1
#
_cell.length_a   1.000
_cell.length_b   1.000
_cell.length_c   1.000
_cell.angle_alpha   90.00
_cell.angle_beta   90.00
_cell.angle_gamma   90.00
#
_symmetry.space_group_name_H-M   'P 1'
#
loop_
_entity.id
_entity.type
_entity.pdbx_description
1 polymer ?
#
loop_
_entity_poly.entity_id
_entity_poly.type
_entity_poly.pdbx_seq_one_letter_code
_entity_poly.pdbx_strand_id
1 'polypeptide(L)'
;MSSVVPFTLDLQTSLCIGFALSFMPIAYILSTSLIPSTSTRNRILFFWHAYDAMTHIFIEGSFLYECFTSYITIPAGLSREPFFLGFKDRLYGAAYGTGPSSRLWQEYAKADHRWATADATVISLELLTVFLGGPAAIYVCYLLWKSSSSRATASSKGSAKAKLWLVAPALATAELYGGFMTFAPEWLTDSAQLETGNPVYMWFYLFFFNTLWVFIPLWVLWVAAGEVRAAFAPPHGYPQPPYPQQPGFGGPPPPQGFHQPPYPPQQHPQQHPSSHPPPQRFYHQDQFGPPGQFGPPGNFGGPVGGPPFPPHGPPMGQAPPSMPSLGYVPGQVAPGDFRGEADLLRKAMKGFGTDEKTLIQVLSKLDPLQMAALRSTYTNHIRRDLYKDVKSETGGYLRQGLLAIIEGPLMHDVTSARDAVQGIGTKEWLLNDVLLGRSNADLRAIKTAYDQTFRRSLQKDVEDDLSFKTLTLFSTILRASRNEESAPINPQTIEAEVRSLHGSTAGRAVNHVEEVCGILARSSDNEIRAINHAFSTRYHASLEKHIEKEFSGHMQVALLQMLRTALDPAMRDADLLEDCMKGMGTKDEMLVVRVVRVHWNRDHLDQVKRAYRHKYKKDLIDRVRGETSGDYQRLMIAMLE
;
A
#
# COMPACT_ATOMS: atom_id res chain seq x y z
N MET A 1 26.96 40.06 1.86
CA MET A 1 27.84 38.97 2.33
C MET A 1 27.41 38.65 3.74
N SER A 2 26.53 37.66 3.92
CA SER A 2 26.11 37.22 5.24
C SER A 2 27.27 36.47 5.89
N SER A 3 27.70 36.92 7.07
CA SER A 3 28.71 36.22 7.86
C SER A 3 28.08 34.97 8.46
N VAL A 4 28.32 33.81 7.85
CA VAL A 4 27.89 32.51 8.37
C VAL A 4 28.34 32.38 9.82
N VAL A 5 27.41 32.15 10.74
CA VAL A 5 27.75 31.98 12.17
C VAL A 5 28.52 30.65 12.32
N PRO A 6 29.80 30.66 12.73
CA PRO A 6 30.56 29.42 12.86
C PRO A 6 30.00 28.59 14.02
N PHE A 7 29.83 27.27 13.80
CA PHE A 7 29.45 26.36 14.87
C PHE A 7 30.65 26.02 15.74
N THR A 8 30.49 26.11 17.05
CA THR A 8 31.53 25.80 18.04
C THR A 8 30.95 24.88 19.12
N LEU A 9 31.39 23.63 19.15
CA LEU A 9 31.02 22.69 20.22
C LEU A 9 31.85 22.99 21.48
N ASP A 10 31.47 24.05 22.19
CA ASP A 10 32.04 24.38 23.49
C ASP A 10 31.30 23.64 24.63
N LEU A 11 31.75 23.87 25.87
CA LEU A 11 31.15 23.25 27.06
C LEU A 11 29.68 23.67 27.24
N GLN A 12 29.32 24.92 26.93
CA GLN A 12 27.95 25.40 27.07
C GLN A 12 27.02 24.70 26.07
N THR A 13 27.41 24.66 24.80
CA THR A 13 26.73 23.95 23.71
C THR A 13 26.53 22.48 24.06
N SER A 14 27.59 21.84 24.55
CA SER A 14 27.57 20.42 24.96
C SER A 14 26.61 20.16 26.13
N LEU A 15 26.56 21.05 27.12
CA LEU A 15 25.63 20.95 28.25
C LEU A 15 24.17 21.19 27.84
N CYS A 16 23.91 22.12 26.93
CA CYS A 16 22.57 22.42 26.42
C CYS A 16 22.01 21.23 25.61
N ILE A 17 22.81 20.70 24.67
CA ILE A 17 22.45 19.49 23.90
C ILE A 17 22.30 18.29 24.85
N GLY A 18 23.21 18.11 25.81
CA GLY A 18 23.15 17.04 26.80
C GLY A 18 21.89 17.09 27.67
N PHE A 19 21.47 18.28 28.08
CA PHE A 19 20.21 18.48 28.81
C PHE A 19 18.99 18.10 27.97
N ALA A 20 18.88 18.62 26.74
CA ALA A 20 17.75 18.32 25.84
C ALA A 20 17.64 16.82 25.49
N LEU A 21 18.77 16.14 25.31
CA LEU A 21 18.81 14.69 25.04
C LEU A 21 18.61 13.83 26.30
N SER A 22 18.79 14.37 27.51
CA SER A 22 18.67 13.61 28.77
C SER A 22 17.26 13.07 29.02
N PHE A 23 16.23 13.67 28.43
CA PHE A 23 14.85 13.20 28.53
C PHE A 23 14.59 11.88 27.80
N MET A 24 15.37 11.54 26.75
CA MET A 24 15.21 10.28 26.02
C MET A 24 15.47 9.03 26.91
N PRO A 25 16.62 8.88 27.61
CA PRO A 25 16.82 7.74 28.51
C PRO A 25 15.82 7.72 29.68
N ILE A 26 15.37 8.88 30.18
CA ILE A 26 14.34 8.96 31.22
C ILE A 26 13.01 8.40 30.69
N ALA A 27 12.54 8.87 29.54
CA ALA A 27 11.32 8.38 28.89
C ALA A 27 11.39 6.87 28.58
N TYR A 28 12.57 6.37 28.19
CA TYR A 28 12.80 4.95 27.93
C TYR A 28 12.72 4.11 29.21
N ILE A 29 13.33 4.55 30.31
CA ILE A 29 13.26 3.88 31.62
C ILE A 29 11.81 3.87 32.12
N LEU A 30 11.09 5.00 32.01
CA LEU A 30 9.68 5.08 32.40
C LEU A 30 8.80 4.15 31.56
N SER A 31 8.95 4.17 30.23
CA SER A 31 8.21 3.29 29.32
C SER A 31 8.45 1.81 29.62
N THR A 32 9.71 1.41 29.79
CA THR A 32 10.06 0.01 30.06
C THR A 32 9.67 -0.47 31.46
N SER A 33 9.56 0.45 32.43
CA SER A 33 9.13 0.15 33.81
C SER A 33 7.60 0.14 33.99
N LEU A 34 6.88 1.00 33.28
CA LEU A 34 5.44 1.22 33.47
C LEU A 34 4.56 0.44 32.49
N ILE A 35 5.07 0.09 31.30
CA ILE A 35 4.32 -0.67 30.28
C ILE A 35 4.91 -2.09 30.15
N PRO A 36 4.08 -3.16 30.15
CA PRO A 36 4.54 -4.54 29.96
C PRO A 36 5.32 -4.76 28.66
N SER A 37 6.31 -5.66 28.70
CA SER A 37 7.13 -6.03 27.53
C SER A 37 6.33 -6.66 26.39
N THR A 38 5.16 -7.24 26.69
CA THR A 38 4.21 -7.78 25.71
C THR A 38 3.46 -6.71 24.91
N SER A 39 3.64 -5.42 25.23
CA SER A 39 2.93 -4.30 24.56
C SER A 39 3.90 -3.29 23.94
N THR A 40 4.72 -3.77 23.00
CA THR A 40 5.76 -2.97 22.30
C THR A 40 5.23 -1.66 21.72
N ARG A 41 4.06 -1.66 21.07
CA ARG A 41 3.43 -0.44 20.55
C ARG A 41 3.13 0.58 21.66
N ASN A 42 2.56 0.13 22.77
CA ASN A 42 2.24 1.00 23.91
C ASN A 42 3.53 1.49 24.60
N ARG A 43 4.62 0.72 24.57
CA ARG A 43 5.95 1.19 25.02
C ARG A 43 6.48 2.33 24.16
N ILE A 44 6.40 2.23 22.84
CA ILE A 44 6.86 3.28 21.92
C ILE A 44 5.98 4.53 22.08
N LEU A 45 4.65 4.37 22.15
CA LEU A 45 3.72 5.47 22.42
C LEU A 45 4.00 6.14 23.78
N PHE A 46 4.22 5.37 24.85
CA PHE A 46 4.53 5.94 26.16
C PHE A 46 5.89 6.66 26.15
N PHE A 47 6.89 6.10 25.49
CA PHE A 47 8.21 6.72 25.32
C PHE A 47 8.09 8.09 24.65
N TRP A 48 7.35 8.19 23.54
CA TRP A 48 7.12 9.47 22.87
C TRP A 48 6.46 10.48 23.80
N HIS A 49 5.24 10.20 24.28
CA HIS A 49 4.48 11.16 25.08
C HIS A 49 5.13 11.49 26.44
N ALA A 50 6.05 10.66 26.95
CA ALA A 50 6.85 11.00 28.13
C ALA A 50 8.01 11.96 27.78
N TYR A 51 8.68 11.76 26.64
CA TYR A 51 9.68 12.68 26.12
C TYR A 51 9.05 14.03 25.76
N ASP A 52 7.95 14.00 25.03
CA ASP A 52 7.13 15.15 24.62
C ASP A 52 6.66 15.96 25.85
N ALA A 53 6.02 15.31 26.84
CA ALA A 53 5.64 15.96 28.10
C ALA A 53 6.81 16.67 28.82
N MET A 54 8.01 16.07 28.81
CA MET A 54 9.19 16.69 29.43
C MET A 54 9.73 17.86 28.61
N THR A 55 9.70 17.79 27.28
CA THR A 55 10.07 18.91 26.40
C THR A 55 9.13 20.09 26.61
N HIS A 56 7.82 19.89 26.51
CA HIS A 56 6.84 20.94 26.75
C HIS A 56 6.99 21.57 28.15
N ILE A 57 7.11 20.77 29.22
CA ILE A 57 7.12 21.33 30.59
C ILE A 57 8.47 21.95 30.98
N PHE A 58 9.60 21.35 30.61
CA PHE A 58 10.92 21.79 31.09
C PHE A 58 11.72 22.60 30.07
N ILE A 59 11.60 22.30 28.77
CA ILE A 59 12.25 23.08 27.72
C ILE A 59 11.39 24.30 27.44
N GLU A 60 10.23 24.14 26.82
CA GLU A 60 9.37 25.26 26.38
C GLU A 60 8.82 26.08 27.55
N GLY A 61 8.49 25.44 28.67
CA GLY A 61 8.15 26.13 29.91
C GLY A 61 9.24 27.09 30.40
N SER A 62 10.52 26.76 30.14
CA SER A 62 11.65 27.67 30.43
C SER A 62 11.78 28.80 29.40
N PHE A 63 11.39 28.59 28.14
CA PHE A 63 11.34 29.66 27.14
C PHE A 63 10.32 30.72 27.53
N LEU A 64 9.10 30.28 27.88
CA LEU A 64 8.05 31.18 28.36
C LEU A 64 8.51 31.95 29.59
N TYR A 65 9.13 31.27 30.56
CA TYR A 65 9.68 31.92 31.74
C TYR A 65 10.63 33.07 31.36
N GLU A 66 11.66 32.80 30.55
CA GLU A 66 12.59 33.84 30.08
C GLU A 66 11.89 34.96 29.31
N CYS A 67 10.89 34.66 28.49
CA CYS A 67 10.10 35.66 27.76
C CYS A 67 9.26 36.58 28.67
N PHE A 68 8.86 36.12 29.85
CA PHE A 68 8.08 36.92 30.79
C PHE A 68 8.92 37.56 31.92
N THR A 69 10.10 37.02 32.24
CA THR A 69 10.93 37.51 33.37
C THR A 69 12.23 38.17 32.98
N SER A 70 12.86 37.79 31.86
CA SER A 70 14.19 38.28 31.46
C SER A 70 14.06 39.44 30.49
N TYR A 71 14.54 40.61 30.91
CA TYR A 71 14.48 41.83 30.11
C TYR A 71 15.65 42.77 30.40
N ILE A 72 15.93 43.65 29.44
CA ILE A 72 16.70 44.89 29.67
C ILE A 72 15.78 46.10 29.53
N THR A 73 16.11 47.18 30.23
CA THR A 73 15.53 48.50 29.98
C THR A 73 16.26 49.20 28.84
N ILE A 74 15.53 49.92 27.99
CA ILE A 74 16.04 50.64 26.83
C ILE A 74 15.65 52.13 26.86
N PRO A 75 16.52 53.05 26.40
CA PRO A 75 16.18 54.46 26.28
C PRO A 75 14.99 54.73 25.37
N ALA A 76 14.27 55.83 25.64
CA ALA A 76 13.13 56.25 24.83
C ALA A 76 13.51 56.45 23.35
N GLY A 77 12.70 55.90 22.44
CA GLY A 77 12.91 55.97 21.00
C GLY A 77 13.67 54.79 20.36
N LEU A 78 14.18 53.84 21.17
CA LEU A 78 14.81 52.61 20.65
C LEU A 78 13.85 51.43 20.50
N SER A 79 12.65 51.49 21.10
CA SER A 79 11.62 50.46 20.95
C SER A 79 10.88 50.59 19.61
N ARG A 80 10.45 49.45 19.06
CA ARG A 80 9.66 49.34 17.84
C ARG A 80 8.38 48.56 18.15
N GLU A 81 7.28 48.91 17.48
CA GLU A 81 6.02 48.17 17.62
C GLU A 81 6.07 46.83 16.88
N PRO A 82 5.39 45.78 17.37
CA PRO A 82 4.52 45.75 18.56
C PRO A 82 5.29 45.68 19.90
N PHE A 83 4.78 46.36 20.93
CA PHE A 83 5.36 46.31 22.28
C PHE A 83 4.86 45.09 23.06
N PHE A 84 5.76 44.19 23.45
CA PHE A 84 5.41 43.04 24.28
C PHE A 84 4.85 43.50 25.64
N LEU A 85 3.67 42.98 26.02
CA LEU A 85 2.90 43.39 27.20
C LEU A 85 2.62 44.90 27.33
N GLY A 86 2.79 45.68 26.25
CA GLY A 86 2.62 47.14 26.25
C GLY A 86 3.76 47.94 26.87
N PHE A 87 4.85 47.31 27.32
CA PHE A 87 6.01 48.01 27.87
C PHE A 87 6.87 48.61 26.75
N LYS A 88 6.98 49.94 26.72
CA LYS A 88 7.75 50.68 25.70
C LYS A 88 9.22 50.90 26.06
N ASP A 89 9.58 50.63 27.32
CA ASP A 89 10.87 50.84 27.95
C ASP A 89 11.73 49.56 28.03
N ARG A 90 11.27 48.43 27.48
CA ARG A 90 11.87 47.10 27.72
C ARG A 90 11.95 46.25 26.48
N LEU A 91 12.96 45.39 26.43
CA LEU A 91 13.05 44.24 25.51
C LEU A 91 13.10 42.97 26.34
N TYR A 92 12.25 41.99 26.00
CA TYR A 92 12.09 40.73 26.72
C TYR A 92 12.66 39.55 25.94
N GLY A 93 13.05 38.47 26.64
CA GLY A 93 13.50 37.20 26.06
C GLY A 93 14.80 36.67 26.64
N ALA A 94 15.14 35.44 26.26
CA ALA A 94 16.31 34.72 26.74
C ALA A 94 17.65 35.39 26.45
N ALA A 95 17.75 36.26 25.44
CA ALA A 95 18.94 37.08 25.15
C ALA A 95 19.41 37.90 26.36
N TYR A 96 18.49 38.26 27.27
CA TYR A 96 18.73 39.15 28.39
C TYR A 96 18.89 38.42 29.74
N GLY A 97 18.57 37.13 29.78
CA GLY A 97 18.74 36.29 30.97
C GLY A 97 20.19 35.80 31.12
N THR A 98 20.61 35.53 32.35
CA THR A 98 21.95 34.98 32.68
C THR A 98 21.94 33.55 33.23
N GLY A 99 20.75 32.98 33.49
CA GLY A 99 20.57 31.66 34.09
C GLY A 99 20.70 30.47 33.12
N PRO A 100 20.66 29.22 33.61
CA PRO A 100 20.80 28.04 32.76
C PRO A 100 19.74 27.92 31.66
N SER A 101 18.49 28.30 31.96
CA SER A 101 17.37 28.39 31.02
C SER A 101 17.64 29.39 29.90
N SER A 102 18.13 30.59 30.21
CA SER A 102 18.50 31.57 29.19
C SER A 102 19.65 31.08 28.32
N ARG A 103 20.63 30.36 28.88
CA ARG A 103 21.74 29.76 28.10
C ARG A 103 21.28 28.68 27.13
N LEU A 104 20.29 27.86 27.49
CA LEU A 104 19.68 26.88 26.60
C LEU A 104 19.05 27.55 25.37
N TRP A 105 18.33 28.65 25.57
CA TRP A 105 17.66 29.37 24.49
C TRP A 105 18.58 30.27 23.68
N GLN A 106 19.60 30.86 24.30
CA GLN A 106 20.70 31.52 23.58
C GLN A 106 21.47 30.54 22.69
N GLU A 107 21.56 29.26 23.06
CA GLU A 107 22.16 28.22 22.23
C GLU A 107 21.27 27.89 21.02
N TYR A 108 19.98 27.58 21.25
CA TYR A 108 19.05 27.27 20.15
C TYR A 108 18.85 28.48 19.21
N ALA A 109 18.91 29.70 19.74
CA ALA A 109 18.77 30.93 18.95
C ALA A 109 19.96 31.26 18.04
N LYS A 110 21.02 30.45 18.04
CA LYS A 110 22.04 30.44 16.97
C LYS A 110 21.49 29.84 15.67
N ALA A 111 20.45 29.01 15.75
CA ALA A 111 19.78 28.37 14.62
C ALA A 111 18.45 29.05 14.24
N ASP A 112 17.66 29.50 15.22
CA ASP A 112 16.41 30.25 15.03
C ASP A 112 16.33 31.45 15.96
N HIS A 113 16.63 32.64 15.43
CA HIS A 113 16.81 33.87 16.21
C HIS A 113 15.59 34.31 17.02
N ARG A 114 14.38 33.83 16.68
CA ARG A 114 13.14 34.17 17.40
C ARG A 114 13.18 33.69 18.85
N TRP A 115 13.88 32.60 19.13
CA TRP A 115 14.02 32.02 20.48
C TRP A 115 14.95 32.83 21.41
N ALA A 116 15.65 33.85 20.88
CA ALA A 116 16.38 34.80 21.71
C ALA A 116 15.45 35.86 22.34
N THR A 117 14.28 36.12 21.75
CA THR A 117 13.43 37.27 22.06
C THR A 117 12.01 36.84 22.43
N ALA A 118 11.22 37.76 22.97
CA ALA A 118 9.81 37.54 23.20
C ALA A 118 8.97 37.64 21.90
N ASP A 119 9.21 36.73 20.95
CA ASP A 119 8.45 36.66 19.71
C ASP A 119 6.97 36.28 19.98
N ALA A 120 6.05 37.12 19.52
CA ALA A 120 4.63 36.96 19.83
C ALA A 120 3.99 35.73 19.17
N THR A 121 4.50 35.29 18.02
CA THR A 121 3.99 34.09 17.33
C THR A 121 4.47 32.84 18.04
N VAL A 122 5.77 32.74 18.34
CA VAL A 122 6.34 31.61 19.10
C VAL A 122 5.69 31.52 20.48
N ILE A 123 5.65 32.61 21.26
CA ILE A 123 4.99 32.62 22.59
C ILE A 123 3.51 32.18 22.51
N SER A 124 2.77 32.56 21.48
CA SER A 124 1.36 32.16 21.33
C SER A 124 1.20 30.65 21.10
N LEU A 125 2.17 29.99 20.46
CA LEU A 125 2.22 28.54 20.32
C LEU A 125 2.68 27.88 21.63
N GLU A 126 3.78 28.37 22.21
CA GLU A 126 4.37 27.79 23.41
C GLU A 126 3.44 27.89 24.64
N LEU A 127 2.59 28.92 24.72
CA LEU A 127 1.52 28.98 25.73
C LEU A 127 0.55 27.79 25.62
N LEU A 128 0.27 27.30 24.41
CA LEU A 128 -0.61 26.15 24.21
C LEU A 128 0.12 24.82 24.45
N THR A 129 1.37 24.68 24.01
CA THR A 129 2.15 23.45 24.24
C THR A 129 2.44 23.26 25.73
N VAL A 130 2.86 24.31 26.45
CA VAL A 130 3.17 24.23 27.88
C VAL A 130 1.93 23.99 28.74
N PHE A 131 0.83 24.74 28.52
CA PHE A 131 -0.35 24.67 29.39
C PHE A 131 -1.42 23.64 28.95
N LEU A 132 -1.41 23.17 27.70
CA LEU A 132 -2.33 22.14 27.20
C LEU A 132 -1.60 20.89 26.69
N GLY A 133 -0.57 21.06 25.87
CA GLY A 133 0.21 19.97 25.26
C GLY A 133 0.86 19.05 26.30
N GLY A 134 1.78 19.56 27.11
CA GLY A 134 2.47 18.80 28.16
C GLY A 134 1.52 18.08 29.14
N PRO A 135 0.48 18.76 29.67
CA PRO A 135 -0.55 18.10 30.48
C PRO A 135 -1.34 17.03 29.73
N ALA A 136 -1.64 17.21 28.44
CA ALA A 136 -2.29 16.18 27.61
C ALA A 136 -1.35 14.99 27.36
N ALA A 137 -0.06 15.22 27.14
CA ALA A 137 0.97 14.20 26.97
C ALA A 137 1.15 13.35 28.25
N ILE A 138 1.18 13.99 29.43
CA ILE A 138 1.11 13.30 30.74
C ILE A 138 -0.18 12.48 30.84
N TYR A 139 -1.32 13.02 30.41
CA TYR A 139 -2.59 12.30 30.47
C TYR A 139 -2.62 11.09 29.53
N VAL A 140 -2.03 11.20 28.33
CA VAL A 140 -1.81 10.08 27.41
C VAL A 140 -0.93 9.01 28.05
N CYS A 141 0.17 9.39 28.71
CA CYS A 141 1.01 8.47 29.48
C CYS A 141 0.23 7.73 30.58
N TYR A 142 -0.58 8.46 31.36
CA TYR A 142 -1.47 7.86 32.38
C TYR A 142 -2.47 6.87 31.77
N LEU A 143 -3.07 7.19 30.64
CA LEU A 143 -4.05 6.32 29.95
C LEU A 143 -3.39 5.08 29.32
N LEU A 144 -2.18 5.22 28.76
CA LEU A 144 -1.36 4.11 28.27
C LEU A 144 -0.98 3.15 29.42
N TRP A 145 -0.52 3.69 30.55
CA TRP A 145 -0.25 2.90 31.76
C TRP A 145 -1.52 2.19 32.27
N LYS A 146 -2.63 2.92 32.42
CA LYS A 146 -3.88 2.39 32.95
C LYS A 146 -4.50 1.30 32.07
N SER A 147 -4.47 1.49 30.74
CA SER A 147 -4.96 0.48 29.78
C SER A 147 -4.04 -0.75 29.71
N SER A 148 -2.74 -0.60 29.95
CA SER A 148 -1.75 -1.69 29.92
C SER A 148 -1.57 -2.41 31.26
N SER A 149 -2.01 -1.82 32.38
CA SER A 149 -1.82 -2.34 33.74
C SER A 149 -2.50 -3.70 33.96
N SER A 150 -1.78 -4.67 34.51
CA SER A 150 -2.34 -5.99 34.88
C SER A 150 -3.40 -5.89 35.98
N ARG A 151 -3.37 -4.84 36.81
CA ARG A 151 -4.27 -4.63 37.96
C ARG A 151 -5.61 -3.98 37.58
N ALA A 152 -5.77 -3.48 36.36
CA ALA A 152 -6.97 -2.76 35.92
C ALA A 152 -8.05 -3.72 35.35
N THR A 153 -9.31 -3.50 35.74
CA THR A 153 -10.46 -4.25 35.24
C THR A 153 -10.69 -3.99 33.74
N ALA A 154 -11.38 -4.92 33.04
CA ALA A 154 -11.66 -4.78 31.61
C ALA A 154 -12.42 -3.48 31.27
N SER A 155 -13.41 -3.10 32.07
CA SER A 155 -14.14 -1.83 31.92
C SER A 155 -13.22 -0.60 32.11
N SER A 156 -12.34 -0.62 33.12
CA SER A 156 -11.36 0.45 33.36
C SER A 156 -10.37 0.60 32.19
N LYS A 157 -9.94 -0.52 31.59
CA LYS A 157 -9.09 -0.54 30.39
C LYS A 157 -9.81 -0.01 29.15
N GLY A 158 -11.06 -0.42 28.94
CA GLY A 158 -11.90 0.08 27.84
C GLY A 158 -12.11 1.59 27.91
N SER A 159 -12.48 2.10 29.09
CA SER A 159 -12.62 3.54 29.34
C SER A 159 -11.30 4.30 29.14
N ALA A 160 -10.17 3.73 29.59
CA ALA A 160 -8.85 4.33 29.37
C ALA A 160 -8.47 4.39 27.87
N LYS A 161 -8.74 3.32 27.11
CA LYS A 161 -8.51 3.31 25.64
C LYS A 161 -9.40 4.30 24.90
N ALA A 162 -10.68 4.41 25.26
CA ALA A 162 -11.60 5.37 24.63
C ALA A 162 -11.13 6.82 24.82
N LYS A 163 -10.63 7.17 26.01
CA LYS A 163 -10.06 8.50 26.28
C LYS A 163 -8.70 8.69 25.60
N LEU A 164 -7.88 7.64 25.53
CA LEU A 164 -6.57 7.68 24.86
C LEU A 164 -6.73 8.07 23.39
N TRP A 165 -7.64 7.41 22.68
CA TRP A 165 -7.90 7.67 21.26
C TRP A 165 -8.80 8.88 20.98
N LEU A 166 -9.18 9.62 22.02
CA LEU A 166 -9.72 10.98 21.90
C LEU A 166 -8.59 12.02 22.04
N VAL A 167 -7.71 11.85 23.03
CA VAL A 167 -6.69 12.86 23.40
C VAL A 167 -5.42 12.76 22.55
N ALA A 168 -4.88 11.56 22.32
CA ALA A 168 -3.65 11.38 21.55
C ALA A 168 -3.72 11.94 20.11
N PRO A 169 -4.78 11.71 19.30
CA PRO A 169 -4.87 12.34 17.98
C PRO A 169 -5.12 13.85 18.04
N ALA A 170 -5.78 14.36 19.08
CA ALA A 170 -5.96 15.81 19.25
C ALA A 170 -4.63 16.51 19.56
N LEU A 171 -3.82 15.93 20.44
CA LEU A 171 -2.45 16.36 20.74
C LEU A 171 -1.57 16.30 19.48
N ALA A 172 -1.54 15.16 18.79
CA ALA A 172 -0.77 15.00 17.56
C ALA A 172 -1.17 15.97 16.43
N THR A 173 -2.45 16.36 16.36
CA THR A 173 -2.90 17.40 15.42
C THR A 173 -2.40 18.79 15.83
N ALA A 174 -2.39 19.09 17.13
CA ALA A 174 -1.87 20.36 17.67
C ALA A 174 -0.35 20.48 17.49
N GLU A 175 0.41 19.40 17.70
CA GLU A 175 1.85 19.33 17.44
C GLU A 175 2.18 19.64 15.97
N LEU A 176 1.49 19.00 15.02
CA LEU A 176 1.66 19.28 13.58
C LEU A 176 1.29 20.71 13.20
N TYR A 177 0.23 21.26 13.79
CA TYR A 177 -0.15 22.65 13.60
C TYR A 177 0.88 23.62 14.19
N GLY A 178 1.42 23.33 15.37
CA GLY A 178 2.50 24.10 16.00
C GLY A 178 3.75 24.14 15.12
N GLY A 179 4.24 22.98 14.69
CA GLY A 179 5.38 22.88 13.77
C GLY A 179 5.13 23.63 12.45
N PHE A 180 3.94 23.52 11.87
CA PHE A 180 3.56 24.30 10.68
C PHE A 180 3.60 25.81 10.96
N MET A 181 3.02 26.28 12.06
CA MET A 181 3.00 27.70 12.42
C MET A 181 4.38 28.26 12.82
N THR A 182 5.32 27.42 13.26
CA THR A 182 6.71 27.82 13.54
C THR A 182 7.52 28.01 12.25
N PHE A 183 7.32 27.19 11.22
CA PHE A 183 8.14 27.23 9.99
C PHE A 183 7.48 27.88 8.78
N ALA A 184 6.15 27.79 8.61
CA ALA A 184 5.47 28.39 7.46
C ALA A 184 5.64 29.91 7.35
N PRO A 185 5.63 30.71 8.44
CA PRO A 185 5.95 32.14 8.35
C PRO A 185 7.35 32.39 7.80
N GLU A 186 8.36 31.62 8.23
CA GLU A 186 9.73 31.75 7.74
C GLU A 186 9.86 31.37 6.26
N TRP A 187 9.16 30.32 5.81
CA TRP A 187 9.13 29.98 4.38
C TRP A 187 8.49 31.09 3.52
N LEU A 188 7.59 31.90 4.10
CA LEU A 188 6.96 33.05 3.44
C LEU A 188 7.81 34.34 3.54
N THR A 189 8.80 34.41 4.43
CA THR A 189 9.67 35.57 4.67
C THR A 189 11.14 35.32 4.33
N ASP A 190 11.41 34.37 3.41
CA ASP A 190 12.77 34.00 2.94
C ASP A 190 13.70 33.51 4.08
N SER A 191 13.11 32.89 5.10
CA SER A 191 13.77 32.31 6.28
C SER A 191 14.66 33.29 7.04
N ALA A 192 14.23 34.56 7.12
CA ALA A 192 15.00 35.67 7.65
C ALA A 192 15.46 35.51 9.12
N GLN A 193 14.85 34.63 9.90
CA GLN A 193 15.26 34.34 11.29
C GLN A 193 16.05 33.02 11.44
N LEU A 194 16.24 32.24 10.37
CA LEU A 194 16.84 30.90 10.42
C LEU A 194 18.25 30.87 9.81
N GLU A 195 19.23 30.32 10.56
CA GLU A 195 20.59 30.13 10.07
C GLU A 195 20.68 28.85 9.22
N THR A 196 20.46 29.02 7.92
CA THR A 196 20.47 27.96 6.90
C THR A 196 21.83 27.77 6.20
N GLY A 197 22.78 28.70 6.39
CA GLY A 197 24.11 28.65 5.76
C GLY A 197 25.10 27.74 6.48
N ASN A 198 24.90 27.49 7.78
CA ASN A 198 25.69 26.54 8.55
C ASN A 198 25.07 25.12 8.53
N PRO A 199 25.78 24.07 8.05
CA PRO A 199 25.23 22.72 7.98
C PRO A 199 24.79 22.13 9.33
N VAL A 200 25.38 22.52 10.46
CA VAL A 200 24.99 22.02 11.79
C VAL A 200 23.68 22.66 12.24
N TYR A 201 23.55 23.98 12.10
CA TYR A 201 22.29 24.66 12.44
C TYR A 201 21.17 24.23 11.48
N MET A 202 21.43 24.12 10.17
CA MET A 202 20.46 23.62 9.19
C MET A 202 20.04 22.16 9.44
N TRP A 203 20.97 21.20 9.49
CA TRP A 203 20.62 19.78 9.47
C TRP A 203 20.43 19.16 10.86
N PHE A 204 21.14 19.63 11.88
CA PHE A 204 21.02 19.09 13.24
C PHE A 204 20.02 19.86 14.08
N TYR A 205 20.10 21.19 14.15
CA TYR A 205 19.16 22.00 14.96
C TYR A 205 17.79 22.11 14.28
N LEU A 206 17.74 22.66 13.06
CA LEU A 206 16.47 22.93 12.37
C LEU A 206 15.86 21.65 11.81
N PHE A 207 16.58 20.85 11.01
CA PHE A 207 15.98 19.66 10.38
C PHE A 207 15.76 18.51 11.38
N PHE A 208 16.81 17.96 12.00
CA PHE A 208 16.70 16.71 12.76
C PHE A 208 15.74 16.80 13.96
N PHE A 209 15.86 17.81 14.84
CA PHE A 209 14.97 17.91 16.01
C PHE A 209 13.51 18.12 15.59
N ASN A 210 13.22 19.00 14.62
CA ASN A 210 11.85 19.29 14.20
C ASN A 210 11.22 18.16 13.37
N THR A 211 12.03 17.34 12.68
CA THR A 211 11.57 16.17 11.91
C THR A 211 10.86 15.14 12.80
N LEU A 212 11.30 14.98 14.06
CA LEU A 212 10.65 14.07 15.02
C LEU A 212 9.20 14.48 15.30
N TRP A 213 8.96 15.79 15.46
CA TRP A 213 7.65 16.42 15.66
C TRP A 213 6.74 16.42 14.43
N VAL A 214 7.19 15.84 13.30
CA VAL A 214 6.35 15.61 12.12
C VAL A 214 6.04 14.13 11.96
N PHE A 215 7.07 13.28 11.93
CA PHE A 215 6.88 11.84 11.66
C PHE A 215 6.17 11.11 12.79
N ILE A 216 6.47 11.41 14.05
CA ILE A 216 5.89 10.69 15.19
C ILE A 216 4.42 11.08 15.40
N PRO A 217 4.02 12.36 15.30
CA PRO A 217 2.60 12.74 15.36
C PRO A 217 1.77 12.20 14.20
N LEU A 218 2.31 12.17 12.97
CA LEU A 218 1.67 11.49 11.83
C LEU A 218 1.48 9.97 12.09
N TRP A 219 2.46 9.32 12.73
CA TRP A 219 2.32 7.93 13.14
C TRP A 219 1.27 7.74 14.25
N VAL A 220 1.20 8.63 15.24
CA VAL A 220 0.15 8.62 16.27
C VAL A 220 -1.24 8.76 15.64
N LEU A 221 -1.42 9.67 14.68
CA LEU A 221 -2.66 9.82 13.92
C LEU A 221 -3.03 8.56 13.13
N TRP A 222 -2.05 7.91 12.48
CA TRP A 222 -2.26 6.65 11.76
C TRP A 222 -2.69 5.51 12.71
N VAL A 223 -2.03 5.35 13.86
CA VAL A 223 -2.42 4.36 14.88
C VAL A 223 -3.81 4.66 15.44
N ALA A 224 -4.11 5.92 15.76
CA ALA A 224 -5.41 6.34 16.27
C ALA A 224 -6.52 6.08 15.25
N ALA A 225 -6.29 6.38 13.96
CA ALA A 225 -7.25 6.07 12.90
C ALA A 225 -7.53 4.56 12.78
N GLY A 226 -6.51 3.71 12.96
CA GLY A 226 -6.68 2.26 13.02
C GLY A 226 -7.54 1.79 14.21
N GLU A 227 -7.26 2.29 15.41
CA GLU A 227 -8.00 1.92 16.63
C GLU A 227 -9.44 2.45 16.64
N VAL A 228 -9.67 3.67 16.13
CA VAL A 228 -11.01 4.24 15.96
C VAL A 228 -11.81 3.45 14.92
N ARG A 229 -11.22 3.09 13.78
CA ARG A 229 -11.87 2.20 12.79
C ARG A 229 -12.23 0.84 13.38
N ALA A 230 -11.36 0.26 14.21
CA ALA A 230 -11.63 -1.00 14.90
C ALA A 230 -12.77 -0.87 15.94
N ALA A 231 -12.89 0.27 16.63
CA ALA A 231 -13.96 0.52 17.60
C ALA A 231 -15.35 0.70 16.94
N PHE A 232 -15.40 1.11 15.67
CA PHE A 232 -16.63 1.21 14.88
C PHE A 232 -16.94 -0.03 14.02
N ALA A 233 -16.09 -1.06 14.06
CA ALA A 233 -16.40 -2.34 13.42
C ALA A 233 -17.49 -3.10 14.20
N PRO A 234 -18.36 -3.88 13.53
CA PRO A 234 -19.36 -4.69 14.23
C PRO A 234 -18.68 -5.67 15.21
N PRO A 235 -19.16 -5.79 16.47
CA PRO A 235 -18.50 -6.63 17.47
C PRO A 235 -18.73 -8.12 17.16
N HIS A 236 -17.67 -8.83 16.77
CA HIS A 236 -17.69 -10.28 16.75
C HIS A 236 -17.70 -10.85 18.17
N GLY A 237 -18.82 -11.48 18.54
CA GLY A 237 -18.88 -12.52 19.58
C GLY A 237 -18.79 -12.06 21.04
N TYR A 238 -19.95 -11.84 21.65
CA TYR A 238 -20.18 -12.20 23.06
C TYR A 238 -21.42 -13.11 23.15
N PRO A 239 -21.46 -14.11 24.04
CA PRO A 239 -22.65 -14.92 24.26
C PRO A 239 -23.79 -14.07 24.83
N GLN A 240 -25.01 -14.27 24.33
CA GLN A 240 -26.21 -13.69 24.93
C GLN A 240 -26.38 -14.18 26.38
N PRO A 241 -26.76 -13.32 27.34
CA PRO A 241 -27.21 -13.77 28.65
C PRO A 241 -28.46 -14.66 28.51
N PRO A 242 -28.70 -15.64 29.40
CA PRO A 242 -29.94 -16.40 29.40
C PRO A 242 -31.12 -15.46 29.69
N TYR A 243 -32.13 -15.47 28.82
CA TYR A 243 -33.39 -14.78 29.09
C TYR A 243 -34.03 -15.33 30.37
N PRO A 244 -34.61 -14.47 31.25
CA PRO A 244 -35.34 -14.95 32.41
C PRO A 244 -36.58 -15.73 31.96
N GLN A 245 -36.71 -16.98 32.42
CA GLN A 245 -37.89 -17.81 32.14
C GLN A 245 -39.13 -17.19 32.78
N GLN A 246 -40.16 -16.92 31.99
CA GLN A 246 -41.51 -16.71 32.52
C GLN A 246 -42.19 -18.06 32.82
N PRO A 247 -43.11 -18.13 33.81
CA PRO A 247 -43.74 -19.39 34.20
C PRO A 247 -44.62 -19.97 33.09
N GLY A 248 -44.46 -21.26 32.81
CA GLY A 248 -45.21 -21.94 31.75
C GLY A 248 -46.67 -22.19 32.08
N PHE A 249 -47.52 -22.10 31.04
CA PHE A 249 -48.89 -22.61 31.03
C PHE A 249 -49.11 -23.46 29.77
N GLY A 250 -49.73 -24.63 29.91
CA GLY A 250 -50.20 -25.46 28.80
C GLY A 250 -49.22 -26.54 28.31
N GLY A 251 -49.32 -27.75 28.86
CA GLY A 251 -48.73 -28.96 28.28
C GLY A 251 -49.77 -29.76 27.47
N PRO A 252 -49.37 -30.45 26.38
CA PRO A 252 -50.22 -31.43 25.69
C PRO A 252 -50.16 -32.82 26.34
N PRO A 253 -51.22 -33.64 26.27
CA PRO A 253 -51.29 -34.95 26.93
C PRO A 253 -50.55 -36.08 26.17
N PRO A 254 -50.20 -37.19 26.84
CA PRO A 254 -49.40 -38.28 26.26
C PRO A 254 -50.23 -39.29 25.45
N PRO A 255 -49.70 -39.86 24.34
CA PRO A 255 -50.34 -40.99 23.65
C PRO A 255 -50.14 -42.31 24.38
N GLN A 256 -51.21 -43.09 24.53
CA GLN A 256 -51.17 -44.47 25.04
C GLN A 256 -50.67 -45.45 23.98
N GLY A 257 -49.95 -46.50 24.39
CA GLY A 257 -49.49 -47.56 23.48
C GLY A 257 -50.54 -48.64 23.22
N PHE A 258 -50.48 -49.24 22.03
CA PHE A 258 -51.21 -50.48 21.68
C PHE A 258 -50.32 -51.42 20.86
N HIS A 259 -50.45 -52.72 21.10
CA HIS A 259 -49.68 -53.80 20.47
C HIS A 259 -50.28 -54.24 19.12
N GLN A 260 -49.46 -54.79 18.21
CA GLN A 260 -49.90 -55.66 17.12
C GLN A 260 -48.93 -56.85 16.86
N PRO A 261 -49.40 -57.96 16.23
CA PRO A 261 -48.75 -59.29 16.30
C PRO A 261 -47.91 -59.67 15.05
N PRO A 262 -47.15 -60.81 15.07
CA PRO A 262 -46.13 -61.13 14.06
C PRO A 262 -46.59 -62.10 12.94
N TYR A 263 -45.88 -62.11 11.80
CA TYR A 263 -45.96 -63.13 10.74
C TYR A 263 -44.55 -63.53 10.19
N PRO A 264 -44.38 -64.71 9.54
CA PRO A 264 -43.10 -65.45 9.43
C PRO A 264 -42.37 -65.37 8.04
N PRO A 265 -41.20 -66.02 7.85
CA PRO A 265 -40.19 -65.63 6.82
C PRO A 265 -39.93 -66.62 5.66
N GLN A 266 -39.23 -66.15 4.61
CA GLN A 266 -38.53 -66.90 3.52
C GLN A 266 -37.62 -65.90 2.75
N GLN A 267 -36.52 -66.21 2.06
CA GLN A 267 -35.44 -67.22 2.04
C GLN A 267 -34.39 -66.69 1.01
N HIS A 268 -33.09 -66.87 1.26
CA HIS A 268 -31.96 -66.68 0.30
C HIS A 268 -31.81 -67.93 -0.62
N PRO A 269 -30.87 -68.10 -1.62
CA PRO A 269 -29.53 -67.48 -1.73
C PRO A 269 -28.80 -67.34 -3.14
N GLN A 270 -27.60 -66.69 -3.11
CA GLN A 270 -26.35 -67.00 -3.90
C GLN A 270 -26.33 -66.85 -5.45
N GLN A 271 -25.19 -66.68 -6.17
CA GLN A 271 -23.74 -66.91 -5.91
C GLN A 271 -22.80 -66.01 -6.79
N HIS A 272 -21.48 -65.96 -6.48
CA HIS A 272 -20.35 -65.24 -7.16
C HIS A 272 -19.66 -66.12 -8.27
N PRO A 273 -18.48 -65.86 -8.95
CA PRO A 273 -17.29 -65.01 -8.60
C PRO A 273 -16.30 -64.41 -9.69
N SER A 274 -15.28 -63.63 -9.22
CA SER A 274 -13.85 -63.48 -9.72
C SER A 274 -13.51 -62.95 -11.16
N SER A 275 -12.33 -62.39 -11.54
CA SER A 275 -11.08 -61.85 -10.90
C SER A 275 -10.17 -61.08 -11.92
N HIS A 276 -9.14 -60.33 -11.47
CA HIS A 276 -8.10 -59.54 -12.24
C HIS A 276 -6.94 -60.39 -12.90
N PRO A 277 -5.78 -59.86 -13.46
CA PRO A 277 -5.31 -58.54 -14.01
C PRO A 277 -4.59 -58.60 -15.44
N PRO A 278 -3.33 -58.12 -15.72
CA PRO A 278 -2.95 -56.92 -16.53
C PRO A 278 -2.01 -57.18 -17.77
N PRO A 279 -1.48 -56.15 -18.53
CA PRO A 279 -0.10 -55.63 -18.27
C PRO A 279 0.19 -54.13 -18.64
N GLN A 280 1.00 -53.78 -19.67
CA GLN A 280 1.62 -52.44 -19.91
C GLN A 280 1.95 -52.07 -21.39
N ARG A 281 2.11 -50.74 -21.66
CA ARG A 281 3.00 -49.98 -22.61
C ARG A 281 3.38 -50.53 -24.01
N PHE A 282 3.37 -49.66 -25.04
CA PHE A 282 4.56 -49.24 -25.83
C PHE A 282 4.28 -48.06 -26.83
N TYR A 283 5.34 -47.53 -27.46
CA TYR A 283 5.41 -46.35 -28.36
C TYR A 283 4.98 -46.63 -29.82
N HIS A 284 4.67 -45.57 -30.59
CA HIS A 284 5.12 -45.21 -31.97
C HIS A 284 4.19 -44.12 -32.54
N GLN A 285 4.65 -42.90 -32.88
CA GLN A 285 5.44 -42.45 -34.05
C GLN A 285 4.55 -42.03 -35.25
N ASP A 286 4.29 -40.73 -35.36
CA ASP A 286 3.58 -40.13 -36.50
C ASP A 286 4.43 -40.15 -37.79
N GLN A 287 3.78 -40.41 -38.93
CA GLN A 287 4.38 -40.31 -40.25
C GLN A 287 3.44 -39.57 -41.22
N PHE A 288 4.00 -38.58 -41.93
CA PHE A 288 3.29 -37.68 -42.85
C PHE A 288 2.70 -38.39 -44.09
N GLY A 289 1.53 -37.91 -44.53
CA GLY A 289 0.93 -38.20 -45.85
C GLY A 289 0.42 -36.90 -46.52
N PRO A 290 0.76 -36.58 -47.79
CA PRO A 290 0.49 -35.27 -48.41
C PRO A 290 -0.61 -35.36 -49.52
N PRO A 291 -0.81 -34.42 -50.49
CA PRO A 291 -2.03 -33.58 -50.47
C PRO A 291 -2.81 -33.41 -51.81
N GLY A 292 -3.99 -32.78 -51.76
CA GLY A 292 -4.75 -32.22 -52.92
C GLY A 292 -6.05 -32.98 -53.29
N GLN A 293 -7.07 -32.42 -53.96
CA GLN A 293 -7.22 -31.11 -54.65
C GLN A 293 -8.70 -30.63 -54.70
N PHE A 294 -8.91 -29.29 -54.68
CA PHE A 294 -9.96 -28.45 -55.33
C PHE A 294 -11.49 -28.78 -55.31
N GLY A 295 -12.33 -27.74 -55.09
CA GLY A 295 -13.82 -27.72 -55.18
C GLY A 295 -14.35 -27.21 -56.54
N PRO A 296 -15.40 -26.36 -56.67
CA PRO A 296 -16.39 -25.78 -55.73
C PRO A 296 -17.86 -25.91 -56.31
N PRO A 297 -18.81 -24.92 -56.26
CA PRO A 297 -19.48 -24.18 -55.16
C PRO A 297 -21.04 -24.39 -55.08
N GLY A 298 -21.74 -23.91 -54.03
CA GLY A 298 -23.23 -23.92 -54.00
C GLY A 298 -23.93 -23.32 -52.75
N ASN A 299 -24.23 -22.01 -52.79
CA ASN A 299 -24.84 -21.11 -51.77
C ASN A 299 -26.25 -21.48 -51.21
N PHE A 300 -26.59 -21.09 -49.96
CA PHE A 300 -27.78 -20.25 -49.58
C PHE A 300 -28.02 -20.00 -48.05
N GLY A 301 -28.00 -18.71 -47.61
CA GLY A 301 -28.61 -18.13 -46.38
C GLY A 301 -28.01 -18.52 -45.00
N GLY A 302 -27.95 -17.69 -43.95
CA GLY A 302 -28.30 -16.28 -43.67
C GLY A 302 -27.81 -15.91 -42.23
N PRO A 303 -27.65 -14.62 -41.84
CA PRO A 303 -26.59 -14.24 -40.87
C PRO A 303 -27.01 -13.99 -39.41
N VAL A 304 -26.08 -14.23 -38.48
CA VAL A 304 -26.02 -13.59 -37.14
C VAL A 304 -24.62 -12.98 -36.98
N GLY A 305 -24.55 -11.68 -36.68
CA GLY A 305 -23.33 -10.88 -36.83
C GLY A 305 -22.31 -11.01 -35.70
N GLY A 306 -21.07 -11.32 -36.06
CA GLY A 306 -19.88 -10.92 -35.29
C GLY A 306 -19.41 -9.51 -35.71
N PRO A 307 -18.56 -8.84 -34.91
CA PRO A 307 -18.05 -7.51 -35.23
C PRO A 307 -17.18 -7.52 -36.51
N PRO A 308 -17.20 -6.44 -37.31
CA PRO A 308 -16.49 -6.41 -38.59
C PRO A 308 -14.98 -6.33 -38.40
N PHE A 309 -14.25 -7.25 -39.03
CA PHE A 309 -12.81 -7.08 -39.24
C PHE A 309 -12.57 -5.87 -40.17
N PRO A 310 -11.61 -4.98 -39.87
CA PRO A 310 -11.27 -3.88 -40.78
C PRO A 310 -10.69 -4.45 -42.09
N PRO A 311 -11.17 -4.02 -43.27
CA PRO A 311 -10.79 -4.62 -44.55
C PRO A 311 -9.47 -4.03 -45.09
N HIS A 312 -8.41 -4.00 -44.27
CA HIS A 312 -7.05 -3.65 -44.67
C HIS A 312 -6.09 -4.59 -43.94
N GLY A 313 -5.39 -5.47 -44.67
CA GLY A 313 -4.24 -6.19 -44.12
C GLY A 313 -3.14 -5.18 -43.76
N PRO A 314 -2.30 -5.47 -42.74
CA PRO A 314 -1.24 -4.56 -42.34
C PRO A 314 -0.30 -4.27 -43.53
N PRO A 315 0.23 -3.03 -43.65
CA PRO A 315 1.20 -2.71 -44.69
C PRO A 315 2.39 -3.67 -44.66
N MET A 316 2.85 -4.10 -45.85
CA MET A 316 4.04 -4.93 -46.02
C MET A 316 5.22 -4.35 -45.21
N GLY A 317 5.60 -5.02 -44.12
CA GLY A 317 6.70 -4.62 -43.23
C GLY A 317 6.31 -4.25 -41.80
N GLN A 318 5.02 -4.13 -41.45
CA GLN A 318 4.59 -3.99 -40.06
C GLN A 318 4.24 -5.35 -39.45
N ALA A 319 4.79 -5.62 -38.26
CA ALA A 319 4.50 -6.83 -37.51
C ALA A 319 3.03 -6.86 -37.03
N PRO A 320 2.36 -8.02 -37.00
CA PRO A 320 0.96 -8.11 -36.60
C PRO A 320 0.80 -7.70 -35.13
N PRO A 321 -0.20 -6.89 -34.78
CA PRO A 321 -0.39 -6.41 -33.42
C PRO A 321 -0.72 -7.57 -32.47
N SER A 322 -0.23 -7.45 -31.23
CA SER A 322 -0.63 -8.30 -30.12
C SER A 322 -2.16 -8.38 -29.98
N MET A 323 -2.66 -9.57 -29.65
CA MET A 323 -4.06 -9.75 -29.25
C MET A 323 -4.23 -9.37 -27.77
N PRO A 324 -5.40 -8.85 -27.33
CA PRO A 324 -5.68 -8.64 -25.92
C PRO A 324 -5.61 -9.95 -25.13
N SER A 325 -5.17 -9.85 -23.87
CA SER A 325 -5.15 -10.93 -22.90
C SER A 325 -6.56 -11.45 -22.59
N LEU A 326 -6.66 -12.68 -22.06
CA LEU A 326 -7.94 -13.30 -21.71
C LEU A 326 -8.71 -12.43 -20.70
N GLY A 327 -9.95 -12.04 -21.03
CA GLY A 327 -10.76 -11.14 -20.22
C GLY A 327 -10.55 -9.63 -20.47
N TYR A 328 -9.70 -9.24 -21.44
CA TYR A 328 -9.52 -7.83 -21.85
C TYR A 328 -10.39 -7.43 -23.06
N VAL A 329 -11.14 -8.37 -23.64
CA VAL A 329 -12.13 -8.10 -24.68
C VAL A 329 -13.52 -7.94 -24.04
N PRO A 330 -14.15 -6.75 -24.10
CA PRO A 330 -15.47 -6.55 -23.51
C PRO A 330 -16.54 -7.48 -24.08
N GLY A 331 -17.43 -7.98 -23.22
CA GLY A 331 -18.58 -8.80 -23.60
C GLY A 331 -18.28 -10.29 -23.86
N GLN A 332 -17.02 -10.74 -23.77
CA GLN A 332 -16.72 -12.17 -23.79
C GLN A 332 -17.19 -12.86 -22.50
N VAL A 333 -17.82 -14.02 -22.65
CA VAL A 333 -18.28 -14.90 -21.57
C VAL A 333 -18.02 -16.36 -21.96
N ALA A 334 -17.76 -17.22 -20.98
CA ALA A 334 -17.62 -18.65 -21.23
C ALA A 334 -18.99 -19.28 -21.54
N PRO A 335 -19.07 -20.27 -22.46
CA PRO A 335 -20.27 -21.07 -22.62
C PRO A 335 -20.46 -21.97 -21.40
N GLY A 336 -21.66 -22.02 -20.85
CA GLY A 336 -21.99 -22.86 -19.69
C GLY A 336 -23.23 -22.38 -18.95
N ASP A 337 -23.70 -23.20 -18.01
CA ASP A 337 -24.78 -22.85 -17.09
C ASP A 337 -24.20 -22.60 -15.69
N PHE A 338 -24.18 -21.34 -15.27
CA PHE A 338 -23.62 -20.91 -13.97
C PHE A 338 -24.71 -20.65 -12.92
N ARG A 339 -25.93 -21.17 -13.12
CA ARG A 339 -27.05 -20.96 -12.19
C ARG A 339 -26.80 -21.61 -10.82
N GLY A 340 -26.20 -22.80 -10.80
CA GLY A 340 -25.86 -23.51 -9.57
C GLY A 340 -24.87 -22.72 -8.70
N GLU A 341 -23.81 -22.18 -9.30
CA GLU A 341 -22.83 -21.29 -8.67
C GLU A 341 -23.50 -20.00 -8.18
N ALA A 342 -24.36 -19.38 -8.99
CA ALA A 342 -25.08 -18.16 -8.61
C ALA A 342 -26.03 -18.39 -7.42
N ASP A 343 -26.75 -19.51 -7.39
CA ASP A 343 -27.61 -19.92 -6.27
C ASP A 343 -26.80 -20.23 -5.00
N LEU A 344 -25.66 -20.92 -5.13
CA LEU A 344 -24.76 -21.20 -4.02
C LEU A 344 -24.21 -19.91 -3.40
N LEU A 345 -23.75 -18.97 -4.24
CA LEU A 345 -23.29 -17.64 -3.77
C LEU A 345 -24.42 -16.85 -3.12
N ARG A 346 -25.63 -16.85 -3.71
CA ARG A 346 -26.77 -16.15 -3.10
C ARG A 346 -27.16 -16.77 -1.76
N LYS A 347 -27.11 -18.10 -1.64
CA LYS A 347 -27.38 -18.83 -0.40
C LYS A 347 -26.31 -18.56 0.68
N ALA A 348 -25.03 -18.51 0.31
CA ALA A 348 -23.93 -18.16 1.21
C ALA A 348 -24.05 -16.74 1.80
N MET A 349 -24.75 -15.84 1.11
CA MET A 349 -25.03 -14.45 1.51
C MET A 349 -26.46 -14.24 2.05
N LYS A 350 -27.15 -15.29 2.50
CA LYS A 350 -28.56 -15.20 2.94
C LYS A 350 -28.73 -15.58 4.40
N GLY A 351 -28.96 -14.57 5.25
CA GLY A 351 -29.33 -14.76 6.65
C GLY A 351 -28.64 -13.74 7.53
N PHE A 352 -28.26 -14.17 8.73
CA PHE A 352 -27.37 -13.42 9.60
C PHE A 352 -25.96 -14.00 9.49
N GLY A 353 -25.01 -13.19 9.03
CA GLY A 353 -23.66 -13.63 8.69
C GLY A 353 -23.55 -14.22 7.27
N THR A 354 -22.30 -14.47 6.88
CA THR A 354 -21.90 -14.91 5.53
C THR A 354 -21.23 -16.28 5.63
N ASP A 355 -21.33 -17.11 4.60
CA ASP A 355 -20.47 -18.28 4.44
C ASP A 355 -19.29 -17.94 3.51
N GLU A 356 -18.24 -17.35 4.07
CA GLU A 356 -17.04 -16.98 3.35
C GLU A 356 -16.35 -18.21 2.73
N LYS A 357 -16.55 -19.41 3.28
CA LYS A 357 -15.94 -20.64 2.74
C LYS A 357 -16.52 -20.96 1.37
N THR A 358 -17.85 -20.92 1.25
CA THR A 358 -18.54 -21.14 -0.02
C THR A 358 -18.22 -20.03 -1.03
N LEU A 359 -18.16 -18.75 -0.60
CA LEU A 359 -17.75 -17.65 -1.48
C LEU A 359 -16.36 -17.91 -2.08
N ILE A 360 -15.37 -18.23 -1.25
CA ILE A 360 -13.99 -18.50 -1.68
C ILE A 360 -13.96 -19.71 -2.62
N GLN A 361 -14.56 -20.83 -2.23
CA GLN A 361 -14.51 -22.10 -2.98
C GLN A 361 -15.10 -22.00 -4.40
N VAL A 362 -16.10 -21.15 -4.61
CA VAL A 362 -16.70 -20.91 -5.93
C VAL A 362 -15.88 -19.88 -6.71
N LEU A 363 -15.57 -18.73 -6.11
CA LEU A 363 -15.00 -17.60 -6.85
C LEU A 363 -13.53 -17.81 -7.23
N SER A 364 -12.72 -18.46 -6.39
CA SER A 364 -11.27 -18.65 -6.64
C SER A 364 -10.92 -19.76 -7.63
N LYS A 365 -11.90 -20.29 -8.37
CA LYS A 365 -11.68 -21.38 -9.34
C LYS A 365 -11.97 -21.00 -10.79
N LEU A 366 -12.62 -19.86 -11.00
CA LEU A 366 -13.16 -19.47 -12.30
C LEU A 366 -12.13 -18.69 -13.11
N ASP A 367 -12.01 -19.01 -14.40
CA ASP A 367 -11.23 -18.20 -15.34
C ASP A 367 -11.93 -16.84 -15.64
N PRO A 368 -11.26 -15.88 -16.31
CA PRO A 368 -11.85 -14.57 -16.60
C PRO A 368 -13.21 -14.60 -17.32
N LEU A 369 -13.41 -15.55 -18.24
CA LEU A 369 -14.63 -15.68 -19.03
C LEU A 369 -15.73 -16.43 -18.27
N GLN A 370 -15.36 -17.40 -17.44
CA GLN A 370 -16.27 -18.06 -16.50
C GLN A 370 -16.77 -17.08 -15.43
N MET A 371 -15.90 -16.21 -14.90
CA MET A 371 -16.29 -15.15 -13.98
C MET A 371 -17.26 -14.15 -14.63
N ALA A 372 -16.99 -13.75 -15.88
CA ALA A 372 -17.91 -12.90 -16.64
C ALA A 372 -19.28 -13.58 -16.84
N ALA A 373 -19.29 -14.86 -17.22
CA ALA A 373 -20.52 -15.65 -17.36
C ALA A 373 -21.29 -15.79 -16.03
N LEU A 374 -20.61 -16.06 -14.92
CA LEU A 374 -21.20 -16.13 -13.59
C LEU A 374 -21.86 -14.80 -13.21
N ARG A 375 -21.21 -13.66 -13.43
CA ARG A 375 -21.78 -12.32 -13.12
C ARG A 375 -23.03 -12.03 -13.95
N SER A 376 -22.98 -12.32 -15.25
CA SER A 376 -24.14 -12.19 -16.14
C SER A 376 -25.28 -13.10 -15.67
N THR A 377 -24.98 -14.34 -15.28
CA THR A 377 -25.97 -15.27 -14.72
C THR A 377 -26.54 -14.78 -13.40
N TYR A 378 -25.73 -14.31 -12.45
CA TYR A 378 -26.19 -13.74 -11.18
C TYR A 378 -27.13 -12.54 -11.41
N THR A 379 -26.75 -11.65 -12.32
CA THR A 379 -27.58 -10.48 -12.71
C THR A 379 -28.91 -10.89 -13.35
N ASN A 380 -28.88 -11.87 -14.27
CA ASN A 380 -30.06 -12.25 -15.03
C ASN A 380 -31.00 -13.20 -14.27
N HIS A 381 -30.44 -14.12 -13.47
CA HIS A 381 -31.16 -15.17 -12.74
C HIS A 381 -31.56 -14.74 -11.32
N ILE A 382 -30.59 -14.28 -10.52
CA ILE A 382 -30.81 -13.84 -9.12
C ILE A 382 -31.42 -12.43 -9.06
N ARG A 383 -31.35 -11.67 -10.17
CA ARG A 383 -31.84 -10.28 -10.29
C ARG A 383 -31.17 -9.31 -9.31
N ARG A 384 -29.89 -9.58 -9.00
CA ARG A 384 -29.04 -8.83 -8.07
C ARG A 384 -27.65 -8.61 -8.65
N ASP A 385 -26.84 -7.80 -7.99
CA ASP A 385 -25.48 -7.46 -8.41
C ASP A 385 -24.49 -8.19 -7.49
N LEU A 386 -23.75 -9.16 -8.05
CA LEU A 386 -22.83 -10.02 -7.29
C LEU A 386 -21.75 -9.21 -6.57
N TYR A 387 -21.25 -8.14 -7.21
CA TYR A 387 -20.22 -7.29 -6.64
C TYR A 387 -20.76 -6.50 -5.45
N LYS A 388 -21.95 -5.91 -5.57
CA LYS A 388 -22.59 -5.17 -4.48
C LYS A 388 -22.96 -6.07 -3.30
N ASP A 389 -23.48 -7.27 -3.58
CA ASP A 389 -23.82 -8.24 -2.54
C ASP A 389 -22.54 -8.66 -1.78
N VAL A 390 -21.49 -9.12 -2.47
CA VAL A 390 -20.23 -9.51 -1.79
C VAL A 390 -19.59 -8.31 -1.07
N LYS A 391 -19.74 -7.08 -1.58
CA LYS A 391 -19.24 -5.85 -0.95
C LYS A 391 -19.95 -5.50 0.36
N SER A 392 -21.25 -5.79 0.50
CA SER A 392 -21.99 -5.59 1.77
C SER A 392 -21.72 -6.70 2.78
N GLU A 393 -21.57 -7.93 2.31
CA GLU A 393 -21.45 -9.12 3.16
C GLU A 393 -20.03 -9.41 3.67
N THR A 394 -19.00 -8.67 3.23
CA THR A 394 -17.59 -8.96 3.56
C THR A 394 -16.77 -7.72 3.96
N GLY A 395 -15.62 -7.95 4.62
CA GLY A 395 -14.73 -6.91 5.13
C GLY A 395 -13.24 -7.14 4.84
N GLY A 396 -12.42 -6.12 5.12
CA GLY A 396 -10.95 -6.18 5.06
C GLY A 396 -10.37 -6.65 3.72
N TYR A 397 -9.22 -7.33 3.79
CA TYR A 397 -8.51 -7.87 2.62
C TYR A 397 -9.23 -9.06 1.97
N LEU A 398 -10.07 -9.79 2.71
CA LEU A 398 -10.99 -10.78 2.11
C LEU A 398 -11.90 -10.10 1.08
N ARG A 399 -12.58 -9.01 1.48
CA ARG A 399 -13.42 -8.25 0.56
C ARG A 399 -12.61 -7.75 -0.63
N GLN A 400 -11.42 -7.18 -0.40
CA GLN A 400 -10.59 -6.67 -1.49
C GLN A 400 -10.28 -7.76 -2.53
N GLY A 401 -9.83 -8.94 -2.09
CA GLY A 401 -9.55 -10.06 -2.99
C GLY A 401 -10.80 -10.60 -3.70
N LEU A 402 -11.92 -10.79 -2.98
CA LEU A 402 -13.16 -11.27 -3.61
C LEU A 402 -13.70 -10.28 -4.65
N LEU A 403 -13.69 -8.99 -4.35
CA LEU A 403 -14.14 -7.94 -5.28
C LEU A 403 -13.21 -7.82 -6.49
N ALA A 404 -11.90 -7.97 -6.32
CA ALA A 404 -10.93 -8.00 -7.42
C ALA A 404 -11.14 -9.20 -8.37
N ILE A 405 -11.41 -10.39 -7.81
CA ILE A 405 -11.78 -11.57 -8.60
C ILE A 405 -13.10 -11.32 -9.35
N ILE A 406 -14.13 -10.79 -8.67
CA ILE A 406 -15.44 -10.50 -9.28
C ILE A 406 -15.33 -9.40 -10.34
N GLU A 407 -14.45 -8.41 -10.21
CA GLU A 407 -14.20 -7.42 -11.26
C GLU A 407 -13.70 -8.07 -12.55
N GLY A 408 -12.92 -9.15 -12.47
CA GLY A 408 -12.21 -9.73 -13.60
C GLY A 408 -10.96 -8.91 -13.95
N PRO A 409 -10.03 -9.45 -14.76
CA PRO A 409 -8.69 -8.87 -14.90
C PRO A 409 -8.68 -7.43 -15.43
N LEU A 410 -9.44 -7.15 -16.50
CA LEU A 410 -9.52 -5.80 -17.08
C LEU A 410 -10.11 -4.77 -16.11
N MET A 411 -11.25 -5.06 -15.49
CA MET A 411 -11.88 -4.09 -14.61
C MET A 411 -11.10 -3.92 -13.31
N HIS A 412 -10.42 -4.97 -12.82
CA HIS A 412 -9.54 -4.86 -11.68
C HIS A 412 -8.30 -4.00 -11.97
N ASP A 413 -7.70 -4.12 -13.16
CA ASP A 413 -6.66 -3.18 -13.61
C ASP A 413 -7.18 -1.74 -13.70
N VAL A 414 -8.41 -1.54 -14.19
CA VAL A 414 -9.05 -0.21 -14.31
C VAL A 414 -9.33 0.43 -12.94
N THR A 415 -9.88 -0.33 -11.99
CA THR A 415 -10.13 0.16 -10.62
C THR A 415 -8.82 0.38 -9.87
N SER A 416 -7.83 -0.48 -10.06
CA SER A 416 -6.48 -0.34 -9.50
C SER A 416 -5.76 0.91 -10.04
N ALA A 417 -5.81 1.15 -11.35
CA ALA A 417 -5.26 2.36 -11.96
C ALA A 417 -5.91 3.63 -11.39
N ARG A 418 -7.22 3.59 -11.10
CA ARG A 418 -7.93 4.72 -10.50
C ARG A 418 -7.54 4.94 -9.04
N ASP A 419 -7.48 3.88 -8.25
CA ASP A 419 -7.04 3.90 -6.85
C ASP A 419 -5.56 4.30 -6.70
N ALA A 420 -4.75 4.11 -7.75
CA ALA A 420 -3.36 4.55 -7.77
C ALA A 420 -3.17 6.07 -7.92
N VAL A 421 -4.13 6.78 -8.53
CA VAL A 421 -4.09 8.24 -8.81
C VAL A 421 -5.25 9.00 -8.16
N GLN A 422 -5.95 8.38 -7.20
CA GLN A 422 -7.07 8.99 -6.49
C GLN A 422 -6.73 9.14 -5.01
N GLY A 423 -6.43 10.37 -4.59
CA GLY A 423 -6.29 10.71 -3.18
C GLY A 423 -5.30 11.85 -2.96
N ILE A 424 -4.57 11.75 -1.85
CA ILE A 424 -3.41 12.59 -1.57
C ILE A 424 -2.18 11.70 -1.79
N GLY A 425 -1.42 12.01 -2.85
CA GLY A 425 -0.27 11.22 -3.28
C GLY A 425 -0.65 10.00 -4.15
N THR A 426 0.32 9.54 -4.93
CA THR A 426 0.20 8.45 -5.89
C THR A 426 0.61 7.11 -5.28
N LYS A 427 -0.04 6.00 -5.64
CA LYS A 427 0.45 4.64 -5.35
C LYS A 427 1.26 4.12 -6.55
N GLU A 428 2.50 4.56 -6.73
CA GLU A 428 3.19 4.30 -7.99
C GLU A 428 3.60 2.83 -8.18
N TRP A 429 3.70 2.06 -7.08
CA TRP A 429 3.83 0.60 -7.15
C TRP A 429 2.62 -0.07 -7.82
N LEU A 430 1.43 0.52 -7.70
CA LEU A 430 0.20 0.01 -8.31
C LEU A 430 0.13 0.41 -9.79
N LEU A 431 0.56 1.62 -10.14
CA LEU A 431 0.81 1.99 -11.54
C LEU A 431 1.86 1.07 -12.20
N ASN A 432 2.91 0.70 -11.48
CA ASN A 432 3.92 -0.23 -11.97
C ASN A 432 3.30 -1.60 -12.33
N ASP A 433 2.52 -2.16 -11.41
CA ASP A 433 1.90 -3.49 -11.59
C ASP A 433 0.78 -3.46 -12.64
N VAL A 434 0.03 -2.36 -12.76
CA VAL A 434 -1.03 -2.26 -13.78
C VAL A 434 -0.45 -1.99 -15.17
N LEU A 435 0.49 -1.06 -15.34
CA LEU A 435 0.86 -0.53 -16.66
C LEU A 435 2.17 -1.05 -17.25
N LEU A 436 3.18 -1.43 -16.45
CA LEU A 436 4.48 -1.84 -16.99
C LEU A 436 4.42 -3.25 -17.60
N GLY A 437 5.15 -3.43 -18.71
CA GLY A 437 5.27 -4.72 -19.39
C GLY A 437 3.99 -5.22 -20.07
N ARG A 438 2.93 -4.41 -20.13
CA ARG A 438 1.69 -4.76 -20.84
C ARG A 438 1.87 -4.75 -22.35
N SER A 439 1.00 -5.49 -23.04
CA SER A 439 0.88 -5.43 -24.49
C SER A 439 0.21 -4.11 -24.92
N ASN A 440 0.42 -3.70 -26.16
CA ASN A 440 -0.26 -2.54 -26.73
C ASN A 440 -1.80 -2.72 -26.72
N ALA A 441 -2.27 -3.95 -26.94
CA ALA A 441 -3.69 -4.28 -26.91
C ALA A 441 -4.29 -4.16 -25.51
N ASP A 442 -3.61 -4.67 -24.48
CA ASP A 442 -4.07 -4.57 -23.09
C ASP A 442 -4.10 -3.12 -22.60
N LEU A 443 -3.07 -2.32 -22.91
CA LEU A 443 -3.05 -0.89 -22.56
C LEU A 443 -4.20 -0.11 -23.22
N ARG A 444 -4.52 -0.41 -24.49
CA ARG A 444 -5.68 0.20 -25.18
C ARG A 444 -7.01 -0.25 -24.56
N ALA A 445 -7.13 -1.50 -24.13
CA ALA A 445 -8.30 -2.00 -23.42
C ALA A 445 -8.47 -1.33 -22.05
N ILE A 446 -7.41 -1.24 -21.24
CA ILE A 446 -7.40 -0.57 -19.93
C ILE A 446 -7.80 0.90 -20.08
N LYS A 447 -7.15 1.66 -20.99
CA LYS A 447 -7.51 3.07 -21.26
C LYS A 447 -8.98 3.22 -21.65
N THR A 448 -9.45 2.40 -22.60
CA THR A 448 -10.83 2.47 -23.11
C THR A 448 -11.85 2.17 -22.01
N ALA A 449 -11.61 1.14 -21.19
CA ALA A 449 -12.50 0.76 -20.09
C ALA A 449 -12.47 1.79 -18.95
N TYR A 450 -11.31 2.40 -18.66
CA TYR A 450 -11.18 3.50 -17.70
C TYR A 450 -11.99 4.73 -18.12
N ASP A 451 -11.82 5.17 -19.36
CA ASP A 451 -12.53 6.32 -19.94
C ASP A 451 -14.06 6.10 -19.94
N GLN A 452 -14.51 4.89 -20.23
CA GLN A 452 -15.93 4.51 -20.15
C GLN A 452 -16.47 4.48 -18.71
N THR A 453 -15.67 3.99 -17.75
CA THR A 453 -16.08 3.77 -16.36
C THR A 453 -16.10 5.06 -15.55
N PHE A 454 -15.04 5.86 -15.63
CA PHE A 454 -14.85 7.06 -14.80
C PHE A 454 -15.20 8.36 -15.53
N ARG A 455 -15.42 8.34 -16.85
CA ARG A 455 -15.61 9.54 -17.69
C ARG A 455 -14.44 10.53 -17.60
N ARG A 456 -13.23 9.99 -17.42
CA ARG A 456 -11.95 10.69 -17.31
C ARG A 456 -10.91 9.94 -18.12
N SER A 457 -9.94 10.64 -18.69
CA SER A 457 -8.83 10.00 -19.40
C SER A 457 -7.84 9.41 -18.39
N LEU A 458 -7.55 8.10 -18.47
CA LEU A 458 -6.47 7.50 -17.66
C LEU A 458 -5.14 8.23 -17.87
N GLN A 459 -4.85 8.62 -19.11
CA GLN A 459 -3.64 9.34 -19.44
C GLN A 459 -3.60 10.70 -18.74
N LYS A 460 -4.72 11.45 -18.74
CA LYS A 460 -4.78 12.73 -18.04
C LYS A 460 -4.67 12.56 -16.52
N ASP A 461 -5.36 11.57 -15.94
CA ASP A 461 -5.32 11.36 -14.49
C ASP A 461 -3.91 10.97 -14.00
N VAL A 462 -3.14 10.24 -14.82
CA VAL A 462 -1.72 9.96 -14.56
C VAL A 462 -0.82 11.18 -14.83
N GLU A 463 -1.17 12.03 -15.81
CA GLU A 463 -0.46 13.28 -16.12
C GLU A 463 -0.65 14.37 -15.04
N ASP A 464 -1.83 14.43 -14.42
CA ASP A 464 -2.17 15.40 -13.37
C ASP A 464 -1.54 15.02 -12.00
N ASP A 465 -1.25 13.74 -11.75
CA ASP A 465 -0.82 13.21 -10.43
C ASP A 465 0.71 12.90 -10.35
N LEU A 466 1.37 12.60 -11.47
CA LEU A 466 2.83 12.36 -11.53
C LEU A 466 3.63 13.61 -11.89
N SER A 467 4.85 13.70 -11.35
CA SER A 467 5.78 14.81 -11.65
C SER A 467 7.07 14.38 -12.35
N PHE A 468 7.72 15.35 -13.00
CA PHE A 468 9.05 15.25 -13.60
C PHE A 468 9.30 14.02 -14.49
N LYS A 469 10.23 13.15 -14.10
CA LYS A 469 10.76 12.06 -14.93
C LYS A 469 9.85 10.83 -14.94
N THR A 470 9.12 10.61 -13.85
CA THR A 470 8.15 9.52 -13.70
C THR A 470 6.98 9.72 -14.66
N LEU A 471 6.48 10.97 -14.73
CA LEU A 471 5.50 11.41 -15.72
C LEU A 471 5.92 11.03 -17.15
N THR A 472 7.13 11.38 -17.57
CA THR A 472 7.64 11.08 -18.94
C THR A 472 7.63 9.59 -19.28
N LEU A 473 7.98 8.72 -18.32
CA LEU A 473 7.94 7.26 -18.50
C LEU A 473 6.50 6.77 -18.71
N PHE A 474 5.59 7.08 -17.78
CA PHE A 474 4.21 6.61 -17.88
C PHE A 474 3.44 7.22 -19.05
N SER A 475 3.66 8.51 -19.38
CA SER A 475 3.11 9.12 -20.59
C SER A 475 3.62 8.44 -21.87
N THR A 476 4.84 7.90 -21.88
CA THR A 476 5.34 7.12 -23.02
C THR A 476 4.65 5.76 -23.11
N ILE A 477 4.50 5.06 -21.99
CA ILE A 477 3.84 3.74 -21.92
C ILE A 477 2.36 3.86 -22.29
N LEU A 478 1.65 4.87 -21.78
CA LEU A 478 0.23 5.12 -22.06
C LEU A 478 -0.05 5.53 -23.52
N ARG A 479 0.96 5.76 -24.37
CA ARG A 479 0.77 5.84 -25.83
C ARG A 479 0.37 4.50 -26.45
N ALA A 480 0.64 3.37 -25.77
CA ALA A 480 0.39 2.01 -26.27
C ALA A 480 0.94 1.81 -27.69
N SER A 481 2.23 2.17 -27.83
CA SER A 481 2.98 2.18 -29.09
C SER A 481 4.40 1.62 -28.91
N ARG A 482 4.58 0.61 -28.05
CA ARG A 482 5.85 -0.14 -27.99
C ARG A 482 5.95 -1.06 -29.22
N ASN A 483 7.15 -1.48 -29.58
CA ASN A 483 7.35 -2.47 -30.65
C ASN A 483 6.59 -3.75 -30.31
N GLU A 484 5.87 -4.31 -31.28
CA GLU A 484 5.13 -5.56 -31.09
C GLU A 484 6.11 -6.73 -30.92
N GLU A 485 5.81 -7.67 -30.01
CA GLU A 485 6.68 -8.82 -29.70
C GLU A 485 6.96 -9.72 -30.93
N SER A 486 6.09 -9.64 -31.94
CA SER A 486 6.18 -10.30 -33.24
C SER A 486 7.16 -9.63 -34.22
N ALA A 487 7.73 -8.46 -33.89
CA ALA A 487 8.65 -7.74 -34.76
C ALA A 487 10.04 -8.40 -34.81
N PRO A 488 10.69 -8.42 -35.99
CA PRO A 488 12.04 -8.95 -36.13
C PRO A 488 13.07 -8.04 -35.44
N ILE A 489 13.92 -8.62 -34.59
CA ILE A 489 15.00 -7.90 -33.90
C ILE A 489 16.00 -7.36 -34.94
N ASN A 490 16.27 -6.05 -34.90
CA ASN A 490 17.25 -5.38 -35.75
C ASN A 490 18.60 -5.22 -34.99
N PRO A 491 19.67 -5.96 -35.33
CA PRO A 491 20.92 -5.93 -34.59
C PRO A 491 21.58 -4.53 -34.55
N GLN A 492 21.47 -3.75 -35.62
CA GLN A 492 22.02 -2.38 -35.68
C GLN A 492 21.29 -1.44 -34.70
N THR A 493 19.98 -1.60 -34.53
CA THR A 493 19.21 -0.87 -33.51
C THR A 493 19.66 -1.27 -32.11
N ILE A 494 19.74 -2.58 -31.81
CA ILE A 494 20.18 -3.08 -30.51
C ILE A 494 21.59 -2.58 -30.16
N GLU A 495 22.53 -2.58 -31.11
CA GLU A 495 23.86 -2.00 -30.89
C GLU A 495 23.83 -0.49 -30.61
N ALA A 496 22.97 0.27 -31.29
CA ALA A 496 22.82 1.69 -31.07
C ALA A 496 22.24 1.99 -29.69
N GLU A 497 21.18 1.26 -29.29
CA GLU A 497 20.56 1.36 -27.98
C GLU A 497 21.52 0.94 -26.85
N VAL A 498 22.28 -0.15 -27.02
CA VAL A 498 23.31 -0.56 -26.05
C VAL A 498 24.44 0.47 -25.91
N ARG A 499 24.88 1.09 -27.01
CA ARG A 499 25.87 2.20 -26.97
C ARG A 499 25.29 3.44 -26.30
N SER A 500 24.02 3.73 -26.53
CA SER A 500 23.27 4.80 -25.86
C SER A 500 23.24 4.54 -24.35
N LEU A 501 22.66 3.42 -23.89
CA LEU A 501 22.55 3.07 -22.46
C LEU A 501 23.86 3.20 -21.66
N HIS A 502 25.01 2.86 -22.25
CA HIS A 502 26.33 3.05 -21.62
C HIS A 502 26.92 4.46 -21.82
N GLY A 503 26.64 5.12 -22.95
CA GLY A 503 27.04 6.51 -23.18
C GLY A 503 26.38 7.46 -22.18
N SER A 504 25.11 7.19 -21.88
CA SER A 504 24.26 7.93 -20.95
C SER A 504 24.60 7.70 -19.46
N THR A 505 25.74 7.09 -19.14
CA THR A 505 26.19 6.87 -17.76
C THR A 505 27.67 7.20 -17.55
N ALA A 506 28.38 7.63 -18.61
CA ALA A 506 29.78 8.07 -18.56
C ALA A 506 29.92 9.59 -18.28
N GLY A 507 29.34 10.07 -17.17
CA GLY A 507 29.77 11.32 -16.53
C GLY A 507 29.49 12.66 -17.23
N ARG A 508 28.46 12.76 -18.10
CA ARG A 508 28.07 14.04 -18.74
C ARG A 508 26.57 14.33 -18.71
N ALA A 509 26.16 15.03 -17.65
CA ALA A 509 25.00 15.92 -17.54
C ALA A 509 23.58 15.36 -17.82
N VAL A 510 22.78 15.29 -16.74
CA VAL A 510 21.32 15.56 -16.62
C VAL A 510 20.31 14.73 -17.45
N ASN A 511 20.61 14.42 -18.70
CA ASN A 511 19.70 13.87 -19.72
C ASN A 511 19.55 12.34 -19.67
N HIS A 512 20.26 11.68 -18.76
CA HIS A 512 20.43 10.22 -18.70
C HIS A 512 19.14 9.41 -18.48
N VAL A 513 18.11 10.02 -17.86
CA VAL A 513 16.89 9.29 -17.48
C VAL A 513 15.94 9.11 -18.66
N GLU A 514 15.73 10.15 -19.47
CA GLU A 514 14.75 10.10 -20.57
C GLU A 514 15.14 9.09 -21.66
N GLU A 515 16.44 8.89 -21.86
CA GLU A 515 16.96 7.98 -22.86
C GLU A 515 16.78 6.51 -22.45
N VAL A 516 17.16 6.15 -21.21
CA VAL A 516 16.96 4.79 -20.65
C VAL A 516 15.47 4.46 -20.52
N CYS A 517 14.67 5.40 -19.99
CA CYS A 517 13.21 5.27 -19.95
C CYS A 517 12.62 5.09 -21.36
N GLY A 518 13.07 5.91 -22.31
CA GLY A 518 12.57 5.92 -23.67
C GLY A 518 12.88 4.63 -24.43
N ILE A 519 14.08 4.07 -24.26
CA ILE A 519 14.46 2.77 -24.83
C ILE A 519 13.54 1.69 -24.25
N LEU A 520 13.58 1.46 -22.93
CA LEU A 520 12.81 0.37 -22.30
C LEU A 520 11.29 0.49 -22.51
N ALA A 521 10.74 1.71 -22.60
CA ALA A 521 9.30 1.91 -22.85
C ALA A 521 8.87 1.69 -24.30
N ARG A 522 9.79 1.73 -25.27
CA ARG A 522 9.51 1.49 -26.69
C ARG A 522 9.89 0.09 -27.14
N SER A 523 10.93 -0.52 -26.58
CA SER A 523 11.35 -1.88 -26.92
C SER A 523 10.27 -2.91 -26.59
N SER A 524 10.18 -3.96 -27.41
CA SER A 524 9.51 -5.24 -27.09
C SER A 524 10.28 -6.01 -26.01
N ASP A 525 9.71 -7.06 -25.43
CA ASP A 525 10.41 -7.88 -24.43
C ASP A 525 11.54 -8.69 -25.11
N ASN A 526 11.32 -9.12 -26.36
CA ASN A 526 12.35 -9.66 -27.25
C ASN A 526 13.55 -8.72 -27.43
N GLU A 527 13.31 -7.43 -27.68
CA GLU A 527 14.38 -6.44 -27.82
C GLU A 527 15.06 -6.16 -26.47
N ILE A 528 14.33 -6.06 -25.35
CA ILE A 528 14.93 -5.87 -24.02
C ILE A 528 15.85 -7.06 -23.67
N ARG A 529 15.46 -8.31 -24.01
CA ARG A 529 16.34 -9.49 -23.88
C ARG A 529 17.63 -9.34 -24.72
N ALA A 530 17.50 -8.90 -25.97
CA ALA A 530 18.65 -8.69 -26.86
C ALA A 530 19.57 -7.55 -26.39
N ILE A 531 19.01 -6.44 -25.92
CA ILE A 531 19.73 -5.30 -25.30
C ILE A 531 20.51 -5.79 -24.08
N ASN A 532 19.89 -6.52 -23.15
CA ASN A 532 20.55 -7.03 -21.96
C ASN A 532 21.72 -7.97 -22.29
N HIS A 533 21.53 -8.88 -23.26
CA HIS A 533 22.58 -9.76 -23.74
C HIS A 533 23.74 -8.96 -24.35
N ALA A 534 23.45 -8.10 -25.33
CA ALA A 534 24.47 -7.31 -26.04
C ALA A 534 25.21 -6.33 -25.12
N PHE A 535 24.53 -5.71 -24.14
CA PHE A 535 25.15 -4.89 -23.10
C PHE A 535 26.15 -5.71 -22.27
N SER A 536 25.73 -6.90 -21.80
CA SER A 536 26.58 -7.77 -21.00
C SER A 536 27.78 -8.33 -21.77
N THR A 537 27.60 -8.66 -23.07
CA THR A 537 28.71 -9.07 -23.95
C THR A 537 29.69 -7.91 -24.18
N ARG A 538 29.19 -6.70 -24.43
CA ARG A 538 30.00 -5.54 -24.84
C ARG A 538 30.77 -4.88 -23.70
N TYR A 539 30.17 -4.82 -22.51
CA TYR A 539 30.71 -4.08 -21.36
C TYR A 539 31.12 -4.99 -20.19
N HIS A 540 30.96 -6.31 -20.32
CA HIS A 540 31.25 -7.30 -19.28
C HIS A 540 30.58 -6.99 -17.92
N ALA A 541 29.41 -6.34 -17.98
CA ALA A 541 28.65 -5.83 -16.84
C ALA A 541 27.16 -6.16 -16.98
N SER A 542 26.48 -6.39 -15.85
CA SER A 542 25.03 -6.61 -15.84
C SER A 542 24.29 -5.29 -16.05
N LEU A 543 23.34 -5.25 -16.99
CA LEU A 543 22.45 -4.11 -17.20
C LEU A 543 21.58 -3.84 -15.96
N GLU A 544 21.18 -4.89 -15.24
CA GLU A 544 20.42 -4.77 -13.99
C GLU A 544 21.22 -4.02 -12.92
N LYS A 545 22.46 -4.44 -12.66
CA LYS A 545 23.37 -3.74 -11.73
C LYS A 545 23.71 -2.32 -12.20
N HIS A 546 23.69 -2.08 -13.50
CA HIS A 546 23.88 -0.76 -14.07
C HIS A 546 22.71 0.16 -13.73
N ILE A 547 21.47 -0.30 -13.94
CA ILE A 547 20.26 0.43 -13.52
C ILE A 547 20.25 0.66 -12.00
N GLU A 548 20.65 -0.34 -11.20
CA GLU A 548 20.74 -0.21 -9.73
C GLU A 548 21.77 0.83 -9.24
N LYS A 549 22.81 1.11 -10.03
CA LYS A 549 23.84 2.11 -9.70
C LYS A 549 23.46 3.52 -10.10
N GLU A 550 22.79 3.67 -11.24
CA GLU A 550 22.55 4.97 -11.89
C GLU A 550 21.16 5.56 -11.57
N PHE A 551 20.24 4.73 -11.07
CA PHE A 551 18.88 5.12 -10.71
C PHE A 551 18.58 4.78 -9.24
N SER A 552 17.75 5.61 -8.60
CA SER A 552 17.27 5.38 -7.24
C SER A 552 15.74 5.55 -7.13
N GLY A 553 15.17 5.15 -6.00
CA GLY A 553 13.75 5.33 -5.68
C GLY A 553 12.81 4.62 -6.66
N HIS A 554 11.64 5.22 -6.89
CA HIS A 554 10.62 4.62 -7.76
C HIS A 554 11.14 4.38 -9.20
N MET A 555 11.91 5.31 -9.79
CA MET A 555 12.37 5.15 -11.18
C MET A 555 13.25 3.91 -11.34
N GLN A 556 14.14 3.64 -10.38
CA GLN A 556 14.91 2.39 -10.32
C GLN A 556 13.99 1.16 -10.32
N VAL A 557 12.97 1.16 -9.45
CA VAL A 557 12.01 0.05 -9.34
C VAL A 557 11.27 -0.18 -10.66
N ALA A 558 10.81 0.88 -11.33
CA ALA A 558 10.08 0.77 -12.60
C ALA A 558 10.95 0.19 -13.72
N LEU A 559 12.17 0.71 -13.92
CA LEU A 559 13.09 0.23 -14.95
C LEU A 559 13.55 -1.21 -14.70
N LEU A 560 13.82 -1.57 -13.44
CA LEU A 560 14.11 -2.95 -13.05
C LEU A 560 12.91 -3.88 -13.27
N GLN A 561 11.69 -3.42 -12.99
CA GLN A 561 10.48 -4.20 -13.24
C GLN A 561 10.26 -4.46 -14.74
N MET A 562 10.53 -3.48 -15.60
CA MET A 562 10.50 -3.64 -17.06
C MET A 562 11.56 -4.63 -17.55
N LEU A 563 12.82 -4.49 -17.10
CA LEU A 563 13.90 -5.41 -17.44
C LEU A 563 13.59 -6.85 -16.97
N ARG A 564 13.21 -7.02 -15.70
CA ARG A 564 12.88 -8.34 -15.12
C ARG A 564 11.66 -8.98 -15.79
N THR A 565 10.69 -8.19 -16.27
CA THR A 565 9.55 -8.69 -17.06
C THR A 565 10.01 -9.39 -18.34
N ALA A 566 10.93 -8.78 -19.08
CA ALA A 566 11.42 -9.33 -20.34
C ALA A 566 12.35 -10.55 -20.14
N LEU A 567 13.16 -10.53 -19.07
CA LEU A 567 14.12 -11.59 -18.77
C LEU A 567 13.49 -12.86 -18.17
N ASP A 568 12.72 -12.71 -17.10
CA ASP A 568 12.08 -13.82 -16.38
C ASP A 568 10.84 -13.30 -15.61
N PRO A 569 9.65 -13.27 -16.24
CA PRO A 569 8.45 -12.74 -15.61
C PRO A 569 7.98 -13.59 -14.43
N ALA A 570 8.34 -14.88 -14.38
CA ALA A 570 7.98 -15.77 -13.28
C ALA A 570 8.83 -15.50 -12.04
N MET A 571 10.13 -15.27 -12.22
CA MET A 571 11.02 -14.84 -11.15
C MET A 571 10.72 -13.40 -10.70
N ARG A 572 10.37 -12.50 -11.63
CA ARG A 572 9.87 -11.16 -11.31
C ARG A 572 8.71 -11.25 -10.31
N ASP A 573 7.67 -12.03 -10.62
CA ASP A 573 6.49 -12.10 -9.75
C ASP A 573 6.76 -12.85 -8.44
N ALA A 574 7.67 -13.83 -8.43
CA ALA A 574 8.15 -14.45 -7.20
C ALA A 574 8.84 -13.42 -6.27
N ASP A 575 9.67 -12.54 -6.82
CA ASP A 575 10.32 -11.46 -6.08
C ASP A 575 9.30 -10.41 -5.59
N LEU A 576 8.36 -10.01 -6.46
CA LEU A 576 7.30 -9.06 -6.10
C LEU A 576 6.38 -9.59 -4.99
N LEU A 577 6.14 -10.90 -4.93
CA LEU A 577 5.39 -11.55 -3.84
C LEU A 577 6.21 -11.61 -2.54
N GLU A 578 7.50 -11.96 -2.58
CA GLU A 578 8.35 -11.89 -1.37
C GLU A 578 8.48 -10.45 -0.86
N ASP A 579 8.53 -9.45 -1.74
CA ASP A 579 8.59 -8.03 -1.38
C ASP A 579 7.35 -7.53 -0.62
N CYS A 580 6.23 -8.26 -0.68
CA CYS A 580 5.04 -8.02 0.14
C CYS A 580 5.11 -8.68 1.52
N MET A 581 5.95 -9.70 1.70
CA MET A 581 5.98 -10.60 2.85
C MET A 581 7.29 -10.54 3.66
N LYS A 582 8.34 -9.92 3.13
CA LYS A 582 9.64 -9.79 3.81
C LYS A 582 9.64 -8.61 4.78
N GLY A 583 10.15 -8.85 5.98
CA GLY A 583 10.32 -7.82 7.02
C GLY A 583 9.36 -8.01 8.19
N MET A 584 8.92 -6.91 8.81
CA MET A 584 7.98 -6.93 9.92
C MET A 584 6.56 -6.65 9.40
N GLY A 585 5.72 -7.68 9.40
CA GLY A 585 4.35 -7.62 8.90
C GLY A 585 4.24 -7.65 7.38
N THR A 586 3.00 -7.71 6.91
CA THR A 586 2.66 -7.95 5.51
C THR A 586 2.17 -6.67 4.84
N LYS A 587 2.59 -6.42 3.60
CA LYS A 587 1.99 -5.40 2.72
C LYS A 587 0.74 -5.98 2.07
N ASP A 588 -0.27 -6.26 2.88
CA ASP A 588 -1.45 -7.04 2.50
C ASP A 588 -2.16 -6.52 1.25
N GLU A 589 -2.31 -5.20 1.10
CA GLU A 589 -2.90 -4.58 -0.10
C GLU A 589 -2.13 -4.97 -1.38
N MET A 590 -0.80 -4.91 -1.35
CA MET A 590 0.06 -5.32 -2.45
C MET A 590 0.01 -6.84 -2.67
N LEU A 591 -0.06 -7.63 -1.59
CA LEU A 591 -0.14 -9.08 -1.65
C LEU A 591 -1.45 -9.52 -2.34
N VAL A 592 -2.59 -8.94 -1.97
CA VAL A 592 -3.89 -9.20 -2.60
C VAL A 592 -3.83 -8.92 -4.09
N VAL A 593 -3.40 -7.71 -4.50
CA VAL A 593 -3.31 -7.32 -5.91
C VAL A 593 -2.39 -8.27 -6.69
N ARG A 594 -1.22 -8.61 -6.14
CA ARG A 594 -0.23 -9.48 -6.82
C ARG A 594 -0.68 -10.92 -6.93
N VAL A 595 -1.31 -11.48 -5.90
CA VAL A 595 -1.90 -12.82 -5.94
C VAL A 595 -3.03 -12.87 -6.97
N VAL A 596 -3.94 -11.88 -6.98
CA VAL A 596 -5.01 -11.79 -7.99
C VAL A 596 -4.45 -11.67 -9.41
N ARG A 597 -3.36 -10.91 -9.62
CA ARG A 597 -2.73 -10.77 -10.95
C ARG A 597 -2.14 -12.08 -11.47
N VAL A 598 -1.44 -12.86 -10.64
CA VAL A 598 -0.91 -14.17 -11.08
C VAL A 598 -2.00 -15.23 -11.20
N HIS A 599 -3.07 -15.14 -10.41
CA HIS A 599 -4.19 -16.08 -10.39
C HIS A 599 -4.84 -16.30 -11.76
N TRP A 600 -4.98 -15.24 -12.56
CA TRP A 600 -5.68 -15.29 -13.85
C TRP A 600 -4.97 -16.12 -14.94
N ASN A 601 -3.69 -16.45 -14.77
CA ASN A 601 -2.96 -17.31 -15.70
C ASN A 601 -2.31 -18.47 -14.93
N ARG A 602 -2.96 -19.64 -14.97
CA ARG A 602 -2.54 -20.83 -14.21
C ARG A 602 -1.16 -21.35 -14.62
N ASP A 603 -0.85 -21.35 -15.92
CA ASP A 603 0.46 -21.78 -16.43
C ASP A 603 1.58 -20.85 -15.94
N HIS A 604 1.31 -19.55 -15.85
CA HIS A 604 2.24 -18.55 -15.29
C HIS A 604 2.36 -18.68 -13.77
N LEU A 605 1.25 -18.80 -13.03
CA LEU A 605 1.23 -19.05 -11.59
C LEU A 605 2.06 -20.30 -11.22
N ASP A 606 1.98 -21.36 -12.01
CA ASP A 606 2.79 -22.56 -11.82
C ASP A 606 4.28 -22.32 -12.09
N GLN A 607 4.63 -21.43 -13.03
CA GLN A 607 6.02 -20.96 -13.20
C GLN A 607 6.48 -20.11 -12.01
N VAL A 608 5.65 -19.20 -11.50
CA VAL A 608 5.93 -18.37 -10.31
C VAL A 608 6.17 -19.25 -9.08
N LYS A 609 5.32 -20.26 -8.82
CA LYS A 609 5.52 -21.23 -7.73
C LYS A 609 6.86 -21.97 -7.85
N ARG A 610 7.25 -22.39 -9.07
CA ARG A 610 8.56 -23.02 -9.32
C ARG A 610 9.74 -22.04 -9.12
N ALA A 611 9.65 -20.82 -9.65
CA ALA A 611 10.67 -19.79 -9.52
C ALA A 611 10.89 -19.39 -8.05
N TYR A 612 9.80 -19.17 -7.32
CA TYR A 612 9.80 -18.87 -5.90
C TYR A 612 10.48 -19.97 -5.08
N ARG A 613 10.09 -21.24 -5.29
CA ARG A 613 10.71 -22.40 -4.62
C ARG A 613 12.19 -22.57 -5.00
N HIS A 614 12.56 -22.28 -6.25
CA HIS A 614 13.94 -22.32 -6.70
C HIS A 614 14.82 -21.26 -6.00
N LYS A 615 14.36 -20.01 -5.90
CA LYS A 615 15.12 -18.89 -5.32
C LYS A 615 15.11 -18.90 -3.79
N TYR A 616 13.93 -18.93 -3.19
CA TYR A 616 13.73 -18.74 -1.75
C TYR A 616 13.77 -20.04 -0.92
N LYS A 617 13.84 -21.21 -1.58
CA LYS A 617 13.86 -22.55 -0.95
C LYS A 617 12.66 -22.82 -0.02
N LYS A 618 11.55 -22.12 -0.24
CA LYS A 618 10.27 -22.24 0.47
C LYS A 618 9.16 -22.50 -0.54
N ASP A 619 8.08 -23.14 -0.12
CA ASP A 619 6.85 -23.18 -0.92
C ASP A 619 6.11 -21.84 -0.82
N LEU A 620 5.53 -21.36 -1.93
CA LEU A 620 4.84 -20.07 -1.97
C LEU A 620 3.51 -20.09 -1.21
N ILE A 621 2.77 -21.20 -1.24
CA ILE A 621 1.49 -21.35 -0.54
C ILE A 621 1.76 -21.38 0.97
N ASP A 622 2.77 -22.14 1.42
CA ASP A 622 3.17 -22.14 2.83
C ASP A 622 3.76 -20.78 3.28
N ARG A 623 4.45 -20.05 2.39
CA ARG A 623 4.91 -18.69 2.67
C ARG A 623 3.73 -17.75 2.96
N VAL A 624 2.74 -17.70 2.07
CA VAL A 624 1.55 -16.85 2.21
C VAL A 624 0.71 -17.26 3.42
N ARG A 625 0.61 -18.57 3.67
CA ARG A 625 -0.03 -19.15 4.86
C ARG A 625 0.58 -18.67 6.18
N GLY A 626 1.89 -18.38 6.21
CA GLY A 626 2.59 -17.87 7.39
C GLY A 626 2.39 -16.37 7.66
N GLU A 627 2.00 -15.59 6.65
CA GLU A 627 1.92 -14.12 6.69
C GLU A 627 0.48 -13.58 6.74
N THR A 628 -0.51 -14.45 6.61
CA THR A 628 -1.94 -14.10 6.54
C THR A 628 -2.75 -14.96 7.52
N SER A 629 -3.97 -14.54 7.86
CA SER A 629 -4.86 -15.33 8.74
C SER A 629 -6.33 -15.30 8.32
N GLY A 630 -7.13 -16.20 8.88
CA GLY A 630 -8.59 -16.24 8.71
C GLY A 630 -9.05 -16.57 7.29
N ASP A 631 -10.20 -16.02 6.89
CA ASP A 631 -10.77 -16.25 5.56
C ASP A 631 -10.00 -15.50 4.46
N TYR A 632 -9.31 -14.41 4.80
CA TYR A 632 -8.34 -13.74 3.92
C TYR A 632 -7.20 -14.70 3.53
N GLN A 633 -6.56 -15.36 4.51
CA GLN A 633 -5.58 -16.42 4.24
C GLN A 633 -6.16 -17.52 3.33
N ARG A 634 -7.39 -17.98 3.62
CA ARG A 634 -8.02 -19.03 2.81
C ARG A 634 -8.23 -18.58 1.36
N LEU A 635 -8.61 -17.33 1.12
CA LEU A 635 -8.74 -16.79 -0.23
C LEU A 635 -7.38 -16.72 -0.94
N MET A 636 -6.34 -16.20 -0.28
CA MET A 636 -5.02 -16.10 -0.89
C MET A 636 -4.45 -17.48 -1.26
N ILE A 637 -4.61 -18.47 -0.37
CA ILE A 637 -4.24 -19.87 -0.64
C ILE A 637 -5.04 -20.44 -1.82
N ALA A 638 -6.37 -20.29 -1.80
CA ALA A 638 -7.26 -20.86 -2.83
C ALA A 638 -7.15 -20.16 -4.21
N MET A 639 -6.43 -19.04 -4.31
CA MET A 639 -6.00 -18.45 -5.58
C MET A 639 -4.65 -18.98 -6.10
N LEU A 640 -3.79 -19.49 -5.20
CA LEU A 640 -2.46 -20.02 -5.52
C LEU A 640 -2.47 -21.54 -5.79
N GLU A 641 -3.48 -22.23 -5.24
CA GLU A 641 -3.92 -23.58 -5.64
C GLU A 641 -4.49 -23.57 -7.07
#